data_AF-A0A929FTQ4-F1
#
_entry.id   AF-A0A929FTQ4-F1
#
_cell.length_a   1.000
_cell.length_b   1.000
_cell.length_c   1.000
_cell.angle_alpha   90.00
_cell.angle_beta   90.00
_cell.angle_gamma   90.00
#
_symmetry.space_group_name_H-M   'P 1'
#
loop_
_entity.id
_entity.type
_entity.pdbx_description
1 polymer ?
#
loop_
_entity_poly.entity_id
_entity_poly.type
_entity_poly.pdbx_seq_one_letter_code
_entity_poly.pdbx_strand_id
1 'polypeptide(L)'
;MNGNLTFSSANNITTNAIAATSITQTAGTGTTTFNGELQTDGTGGINLAGNNITVNNSITTTNSGQIRVNNTGTLTLGAGANLNLDGAFSQTGIGNVFLAGAIRTNNNDITFTSPVTLTGAVTLDTGDGDITFNNTLNGTQNIDLSAGTGDINFNGAVGNLNALGNFAITTANQVTAQADISSLSVNLTATDDISTRDITANSGISLTSSTAAVTTGNLNTSGRNSGGAIAISALERITTGFLDSSSSLGNGGNVSLDPLGDIEVAAINAQGGTNGRGGEIDITTERFFRATDTFTAQNGSLASISSIGGSGDGAICASQQCFTIAIRHGGGGIIPFDIGDATTNGTAGAITSGDFTIAPIQSFPFTYTEGNLQIISIDQPITPIDNPIEPSINPVIIQPPDESKISPVVREIPPVEIDTEIEELENNITDTYENYLGITDTPTKTLTDARTSLSQIEQETGVKPALIYVIFVPTTTPPPLPGNGIKSQSELTPKPPTDSGGISSTQELNPLTNPTAQATDQLELVLVTASGQPIRKKVEGATRQQVLKVVQEFRSTVTDRANLQGYQSSAKQLYQWLVAPLEDDLKVQQINNLVFIMDEGLRSLPVAALDDGTGFIIERYSVSLMPSLSLTDTRYVDVRNLKVLAMGASEFMNQSSLPAVPVELSVITNQLWQGKSFLNEAFTPENLKAVRDSTPFGIIHLATHGEFKPGKPSNSYIQFWDTKLGLNQLRQLGLSNPPVELMVLSACRSALGDQEAELGFTGLAVMAGVKSALGSLWYVNDEGTLGLITAFYQQLKDAPVKAEALRQAQLAMSRGEVRLENGQLVTPDGTIPLSSELGNLPDQKFSHPYYWSAFTLIGNPW
;
A
#
# COMPACT_ATOMS: atom_id res chain seq x y z
N MET A 1 -46.22 -8.31 21.33
CA MET A 1 -46.92 -9.56 20.97
C MET A 1 -47.18 -10.32 22.27
N ASN A 2 -48.28 -11.07 22.45
CA ASN A 2 -48.68 -11.54 23.80
C ASN A 2 -48.57 -13.07 23.98
N GLY A 3 -47.36 -13.61 23.85
CA GLY A 3 -47.03 -14.96 24.29
C GLY A 3 -46.38 -15.86 23.24
N ASN A 4 -45.92 -17.03 23.69
CA ASN A 4 -45.31 -18.05 22.84
C ASN A 4 -46.39 -18.83 22.08
N LEU A 5 -46.19 -19.06 20.80
CA LEU A 5 -47.06 -19.89 19.95
C LEU A 5 -46.38 -21.24 19.70
N THR A 6 -47.06 -22.33 20.06
CA THR A 6 -46.55 -23.70 19.84
C THR A 6 -47.52 -24.52 18.99
N PHE A 7 -47.02 -25.07 17.89
CA PHE A 7 -47.69 -26.10 17.11
C PHE A 7 -47.14 -27.49 17.51
N SER A 8 -48.02 -28.39 17.93
CA SER A 8 -47.64 -29.74 18.37
C SER A 8 -48.40 -30.80 17.59
N SER A 9 -47.67 -31.74 16.97
CA SER A 9 -48.21 -32.93 16.29
C SER A 9 -49.25 -32.66 15.19
N ALA A 10 -49.16 -31.51 14.51
CA ALA A 10 -50.06 -31.19 13.41
C ALA A 10 -49.66 -31.95 12.13
N ASN A 11 -50.64 -32.44 11.37
CA ASN A 11 -50.37 -33.04 10.07
C ASN A 11 -50.04 -31.94 9.04
N ASN A 12 -50.99 -31.03 8.78
CA ASN A 12 -50.76 -29.84 7.96
C ASN A 12 -51.03 -28.57 8.79
N ILE A 13 -50.27 -27.52 8.53
CA ILE A 13 -50.46 -26.18 9.09
C ILE A 13 -50.54 -25.21 7.93
N THR A 14 -51.51 -24.30 7.95
CA THR A 14 -51.55 -23.16 7.03
C THR A 14 -51.92 -21.93 7.83
N THR A 15 -51.12 -20.88 7.70
CA THR A 15 -51.28 -19.66 8.49
C THR A 15 -51.32 -18.44 7.59
N ASN A 16 -52.04 -17.42 8.07
CA ASN A 16 -51.89 -16.05 7.59
C ASN A 16 -50.75 -15.38 8.38
N ALA A 17 -50.81 -14.08 8.64
CA ALA A 17 -49.81 -13.39 9.43
C ALA A 17 -49.84 -13.85 10.91
N ILE A 18 -48.67 -13.95 11.53
CA ILE A 18 -48.50 -14.31 12.94
C ILE A 18 -47.53 -13.31 13.58
N ALA A 19 -47.93 -12.77 14.73
CA ALA A 19 -47.04 -12.00 15.61
C ALA A 19 -47.08 -12.62 17.01
N ALA A 20 -45.93 -13.11 17.51
CA ALA A 20 -45.82 -13.86 18.77
C ALA A 20 -44.49 -13.56 19.48
N THR A 21 -44.35 -13.88 20.76
CA THR A 21 -43.04 -13.74 21.44
C THR A 21 -42.02 -14.75 20.91
N SER A 22 -42.47 -15.96 20.63
CA SER A 22 -41.71 -16.96 19.88
C SER A 22 -42.67 -17.90 19.15
N ILE A 23 -42.20 -18.55 18.10
CA ILE A 23 -42.96 -19.56 17.36
C ILE A 23 -42.19 -20.87 17.42
N THR A 24 -42.83 -21.95 17.90
CA THR A 24 -42.23 -23.27 17.96
C THR A 24 -43.13 -24.31 17.30
N GLN A 25 -42.56 -25.16 16.45
CA GLN A 25 -43.20 -26.38 15.97
C GLN A 25 -42.36 -27.58 16.38
N THR A 26 -42.93 -28.50 17.16
CA THR A 26 -42.18 -29.59 17.81
C THR A 26 -42.20 -30.91 17.04
N ALA A 27 -43.21 -31.14 16.19
CA ALA A 27 -43.29 -32.27 15.26
C ALA A 27 -44.45 -32.07 14.26
N GLY A 28 -44.16 -31.98 12.96
CA GLY A 28 -45.17 -31.96 11.90
C GLY A 28 -44.91 -33.05 10.85
N THR A 29 -45.91 -33.85 10.51
CA THR A 29 -45.74 -35.01 9.60
C THR A 29 -46.06 -34.70 8.13
N GLY A 30 -46.88 -33.68 7.87
CA GLY A 30 -47.24 -33.20 6.54
C GLY A 30 -46.59 -31.85 6.21
N THR A 31 -47.37 -30.90 5.70
CA THR A 31 -46.88 -29.62 5.18
C THR A 31 -47.29 -28.45 6.06
N THR A 32 -46.31 -27.65 6.46
CA THR A 32 -46.48 -26.39 7.18
C THR A 32 -46.27 -25.25 6.20
N THR A 33 -47.28 -24.41 5.98
CA THR A 33 -47.24 -23.29 5.04
C THR A 33 -47.56 -21.97 5.74
N PHE A 34 -46.60 -21.04 5.73
CA PHE A 34 -46.76 -19.68 6.22
C PHE A 34 -47.00 -18.74 5.03
N ASN A 35 -48.26 -18.31 4.84
CA ASN A 35 -48.66 -17.44 3.73
C ASN A 35 -48.63 -15.94 4.09
N GLY A 36 -48.72 -15.60 5.38
CA GLY A 36 -48.56 -14.24 5.86
C GLY A 36 -47.23 -14.01 6.55
N GLU A 37 -46.95 -12.75 6.84
CA GLU A 37 -45.75 -12.30 7.56
C GLU A 37 -45.64 -12.94 8.95
N LEU A 38 -44.42 -13.33 9.34
CA LEU A 38 -44.12 -13.82 10.68
C LEU A 38 -43.26 -12.81 11.44
N GLN A 39 -43.70 -12.43 12.63
CA GLN A 39 -42.95 -11.52 13.50
C GLN A 39 -42.76 -12.15 14.88
N THR A 40 -41.53 -12.11 15.40
CA THR A 40 -41.26 -12.46 16.80
C THR A 40 -40.43 -11.43 17.55
N ASP A 41 -40.85 -11.12 18.78
CA ASP A 41 -40.22 -10.11 19.64
C ASP A 41 -39.42 -10.67 20.83
N GLY A 42 -39.28 -11.99 20.96
CA GLY A 42 -38.52 -12.65 22.03
C GLY A 42 -37.29 -13.39 21.54
N THR A 43 -36.33 -13.61 22.46
CA THR A 43 -35.06 -14.33 22.23
C THR A 43 -35.26 -15.77 21.75
N GLY A 44 -36.43 -16.38 21.98
CA GLY A 44 -36.77 -17.71 21.49
C GLY A 44 -36.94 -17.78 19.97
N GLY A 45 -37.16 -16.65 19.29
CA GLY A 45 -37.28 -16.56 17.84
C GLY A 45 -38.28 -17.55 17.24
N ILE A 46 -37.86 -18.23 16.18
CA ILE A 46 -38.69 -19.20 15.43
C ILE A 46 -37.96 -20.55 15.32
N ASN A 47 -38.54 -21.62 15.87
CA ASN A 47 -38.00 -22.98 15.82
C ASN A 47 -39.00 -23.90 15.13
N LEU A 48 -38.67 -24.43 13.95
CA LEU A 48 -39.59 -25.23 13.14
C LEU A 48 -39.04 -26.64 12.93
N ALA A 49 -39.68 -27.65 13.52
CA ALA A 49 -39.42 -29.06 13.24
C ALA A 49 -40.61 -29.70 12.51
N GLY A 50 -40.40 -30.24 11.31
CA GLY A 50 -41.46 -30.85 10.52
C GLY A 50 -40.98 -31.54 9.25
N ASN A 51 -41.91 -32.10 8.49
CA ASN A 51 -41.59 -32.76 7.23
C ASN A 51 -41.37 -31.73 6.11
N ASN A 52 -42.44 -31.11 5.60
CA ASN A 52 -42.36 -30.03 4.62
C ASN A 52 -42.68 -28.68 5.28
N ILE A 53 -41.84 -27.68 5.04
CA ILE A 53 -41.99 -26.32 5.55
C ILE A 53 -41.90 -25.36 4.37
N THR A 54 -42.89 -24.49 4.23
CA THR A 54 -42.96 -23.49 3.16
C THR A 54 -43.24 -22.13 3.78
N VAL A 55 -42.39 -21.16 3.47
CA VAL A 55 -42.54 -19.75 3.83
C VAL A 55 -42.70 -18.96 2.54
N ASN A 56 -43.81 -18.24 2.41
CA ASN A 56 -44.13 -17.47 1.21
C ASN A 56 -44.03 -15.94 1.42
N ASN A 57 -43.83 -15.50 2.66
CA ASN A 57 -43.83 -14.08 3.03
C ASN A 57 -42.71 -13.79 4.05
N SER A 58 -42.47 -12.51 4.29
CA SER A 58 -41.36 -12.03 5.12
C SER A 58 -41.41 -12.55 6.55
N ILE A 59 -40.22 -12.66 7.14
CA ILE A 59 -40.05 -12.99 8.56
C ILE A 59 -39.19 -11.91 9.20
N THR A 60 -39.62 -11.39 10.34
CA THR A 60 -38.83 -10.46 11.15
C THR A 60 -38.66 -11.03 12.56
N THR A 61 -37.42 -11.05 13.06
CA THR A 61 -37.14 -11.37 14.47
C THR A 61 -36.38 -10.22 15.12
N THR A 62 -36.66 -9.94 16.40
CA THR A 62 -35.94 -8.94 17.20
C THR A 62 -35.43 -9.55 18.50
N ASN A 63 -34.61 -8.81 19.25
CA ASN A 63 -34.06 -9.23 20.55
C ASN A 63 -33.25 -10.54 20.45
N SER A 64 -32.35 -10.59 19.47
CA SER A 64 -31.49 -11.74 19.15
C SER A 64 -32.26 -13.04 18.83
N GLY A 65 -33.54 -12.93 18.43
CA GLY A 65 -34.37 -14.07 18.08
C GLY A 65 -33.82 -14.81 16.85
N GLN A 66 -33.35 -16.03 17.03
CA GLN A 66 -32.84 -16.88 15.94
C GLN A 66 -33.97 -17.56 15.14
N ILE A 67 -33.64 -18.06 13.95
CA ILE A 67 -34.46 -19.02 13.22
C ILE A 67 -33.73 -20.36 13.13
N ARG A 68 -34.37 -21.41 13.63
CA ARG A 68 -33.90 -22.79 13.44
C ARG A 68 -34.93 -23.62 12.69
N VAL A 69 -34.53 -24.24 11.59
CA VAL A 69 -35.40 -25.10 10.77
C VAL A 69 -34.83 -26.51 10.68
N ASN A 70 -35.60 -27.49 11.18
CA ASN A 70 -35.33 -28.91 11.05
C ASN A 70 -36.41 -29.56 10.19
N ASN A 71 -36.24 -29.48 8.87
CA ASN A 71 -37.09 -30.14 7.88
C ASN A 71 -36.56 -31.54 7.53
N THR A 72 -37.40 -32.57 7.61
CA THR A 72 -37.05 -33.92 7.13
C THR A 72 -37.35 -34.11 5.64
N GLY A 73 -38.27 -33.34 5.08
CA GLY A 73 -38.69 -33.34 3.68
C GLY A 73 -38.11 -32.14 2.93
N THR A 74 -38.87 -31.06 2.78
CA THR A 74 -38.43 -29.86 2.06
C THR A 74 -38.57 -28.60 2.91
N LEU A 75 -37.61 -27.69 2.81
CA LEU A 75 -37.75 -26.29 3.20
C LEU A 75 -37.86 -25.45 1.94
N THR A 76 -38.94 -24.71 1.77
CA THR A 76 -39.11 -23.74 0.68
C THR A 76 -39.20 -22.35 1.27
N LEU A 77 -38.23 -21.49 0.95
CA LEU A 77 -38.25 -20.06 1.20
C LEU A 77 -38.52 -19.36 -0.13
N GLY A 78 -39.79 -19.06 -0.41
CA GLY A 78 -40.24 -18.50 -1.70
C GLY A 78 -39.75 -17.06 -1.92
N ALA A 79 -40.00 -16.50 -3.11
CA ALA A 79 -39.51 -15.16 -3.48
C ALA A 79 -40.02 -14.02 -2.58
N GLY A 80 -41.18 -14.21 -1.91
CA GLY A 80 -41.69 -13.27 -0.91
C GLY A 80 -41.11 -13.45 0.50
N ALA A 81 -40.36 -14.54 0.75
CA ALA A 81 -39.81 -14.90 2.05
C ALA A 81 -38.48 -14.19 2.32
N ASN A 82 -38.53 -12.87 2.43
CA ASN A 82 -37.37 -12.08 2.86
C ASN A 82 -37.28 -12.09 4.39
N LEU A 83 -36.19 -12.66 4.92
CA LEU A 83 -35.92 -12.81 6.35
C LEU A 83 -35.05 -11.63 6.81
N ASN A 84 -35.49 -10.90 7.82
CA ASN A 84 -34.72 -9.84 8.49
C ASN A 84 -34.59 -10.17 9.98
N LEU A 85 -33.44 -10.69 10.38
CA LEU A 85 -33.27 -11.41 11.63
C LEU A 85 -32.29 -10.69 12.55
N ASP A 86 -32.66 -10.51 13.81
CA ASP A 86 -31.74 -9.99 14.82
C ASP A 86 -30.81 -11.10 15.39
N GLY A 87 -31.09 -12.37 15.06
CA GLY A 87 -30.27 -13.53 15.44
C GLY A 87 -29.96 -14.44 14.24
N ALA A 88 -29.26 -15.55 14.50
CA ALA A 88 -28.78 -16.46 13.46
C ALA A 88 -29.90 -17.18 12.69
N PHE A 89 -29.60 -17.59 11.46
CA PHE A 89 -30.41 -18.53 10.69
C PHE A 89 -29.69 -19.89 10.61
N SER A 90 -30.37 -20.97 10.97
CA SER A 90 -29.81 -22.32 10.92
C SER A 90 -30.81 -23.33 10.38
N GLN A 91 -30.55 -23.85 9.18
CA GLN A 91 -31.22 -25.04 8.66
C GLN A 91 -30.40 -26.27 9.06
N THR A 92 -30.99 -27.15 9.87
CA THR A 92 -30.33 -28.33 10.47
C THR A 92 -30.98 -29.67 10.10
N GLY A 93 -32.07 -29.63 9.32
CA GLY A 93 -32.75 -30.84 8.86
C GLY A 93 -32.02 -31.51 7.70
N ILE A 94 -32.37 -32.77 7.43
CA ILE A 94 -31.80 -33.57 6.32
C ILE A 94 -32.47 -33.32 4.95
N GLY A 95 -33.57 -32.57 4.95
CA GLY A 95 -34.36 -32.31 3.77
C GLY A 95 -33.83 -31.17 2.91
N ASN A 96 -34.06 -31.24 1.59
CA ASN A 96 -33.60 -30.23 0.64
C ASN A 96 -34.19 -28.85 0.92
N VAL A 97 -33.40 -27.82 0.59
CA VAL A 97 -33.77 -26.41 0.72
C VAL A 97 -33.97 -25.80 -0.66
N PHE A 98 -35.10 -25.14 -0.88
CA PHE A 98 -35.40 -24.34 -2.06
C PHE A 98 -35.45 -22.87 -1.65
N LEU A 99 -34.58 -22.04 -2.23
CA LEU A 99 -34.34 -20.68 -1.76
C LEU A 99 -34.54 -19.66 -2.89
N ALA A 100 -35.42 -18.70 -2.66
CA ALA A 100 -35.69 -17.57 -3.56
C ALA A 100 -35.81 -16.22 -2.83
N GLY A 101 -35.89 -16.20 -1.51
CA GLY A 101 -35.95 -14.99 -0.69
C GLY A 101 -34.59 -14.64 -0.09
N ALA A 102 -34.38 -13.36 0.22
CA ALA A 102 -33.17 -12.88 0.88
C ALA A 102 -33.15 -13.24 2.37
N ILE A 103 -31.97 -13.42 2.94
CA ILE A 103 -31.79 -13.59 4.40
C ILE A 103 -30.79 -12.55 4.86
N ARG A 104 -31.21 -11.70 5.79
CA ARG A 104 -30.35 -10.74 6.49
C ARG A 104 -30.33 -11.06 7.96
N THR A 105 -29.15 -11.06 8.56
CA THR A 105 -28.98 -11.14 10.02
C THR A 105 -28.29 -9.88 10.55
N ASN A 106 -28.27 -9.71 11.86
CA ASN A 106 -27.54 -8.65 12.54
C ASN A 106 -26.26 -9.21 13.18
N ASN A 107 -25.19 -9.36 12.41
CA ASN A 107 -23.88 -9.88 12.85
C ASN A 107 -23.94 -11.33 13.37
N ASN A 108 -24.81 -12.16 12.80
CA ASN A 108 -25.01 -13.55 13.21
C ASN A 108 -24.96 -14.49 12.02
N ASP A 109 -24.62 -15.76 12.25
CA ASP A 109 -24.38 -16.70 11.16
C ASP A 109 -25.64 -17.09 10.36
N ILE A 110 -25.42 -17.43 9.10
CA ILE A 110 -26.36 -18.13 8.24
C ILE A 110 -25.77 -19.50 7.90
N THR A 111 -26.44 -20.58 8.31
CA THR A 111 -25.97 -21.96 8.06
C THR A 111 -27.04 -22.81 7.38
N PHE A 112 -26.64 -23.50 6.30
CA PHE A 112 -27.41 -24.57 5.67
C PHE A 112 -26.70 -25.91 5.84
N THR A 113 -27.40 -26.91 6.39
CA THR A 113 -26.86 -28.27 6.57
C THR A 113 -27.13 -29.15 5.34
N SER A 114 -28.29 -28.99 4.71
CA SER A 114 -28.74 -29.80 3.58
C SER A 114 -28.50 -29.13 2.22
N PRO A 115 -28.61 -29.89 1.10
CA PRO A 115 -28.51 -29.34 -0.25
C PRO A 115 -29.46 -28.15 -0.47
N VAL A 116 -28.92 -27.07 -1.04
CA VAL A 116 -29.66 -25.84 -1.37
C VAL A 116 -29.82 -25.73 -2.88
N THR A 117 -31.04 -25.46 -3.34
CA THR A 117 -31.37 -25.14 -4.72
C THR A 117 -31.97 -23.74 -4.80
N LEU A 118 -31.33 -22.84 -5.54
CA LEU A 118 -31.83 -21.51 -5.82
C LEU A 118 -32.97 -21.59 -6.83
N THR A 119 -34.14 -21.11 -6.41
CA THR A 119 -35.36 -21.02 -7.24
C THR A 119 -35.71 -19.57 -7.61
N GLY A 120 -34.97 -18.61 -7.08
CA GLY A 120 -34.94 -17.19 -7.48
C GLY A 120 -33.57 -16.58 -7.17
N ALA A 121 -33.35 -15.32 -7.54
CA ALA A 121 -32.13 -14.59 -7.17
C ALA A 121 -32.11 -14.31 -5.66
N VAL A 122 -30.96 -14.49 -5.02
CA VAL A 122 -30.84 -14.47 -3.54
C VAL A 122 -29.73 -13.54 -3.10
N THR A 123 -29.97 -12.83 -2.00
CA THR A 123 -28.92 -12.13 -1.23
C THR A 123 -28.88 -12.72 0.18
N LEU A 124 -27.69 -13.10 0.64
CA LEU A 124 -27.43 -13.44 2.04
C LEU A 124 -26.46 -12.41 2.61
N ASP A 125 -26.85 -11.78 3.72
CA ASP A 125 -26.10 -10.68 4.31
C ASP A 125 -26.10 -10.85 5.83
N THR A 126 -24.94 -11.09 6.42
CA THR A 126 -24.83 -11.31 7.87
C THR A 126 -24.37 -10.08 8.63
N GLY A 127 -23.98 -8.99 7.97
CA GLY A 127 -23.20 -7.91 8.59
C GLY A 127 -21.76 -8.37 8.86
N ASP A 128 -21.55 -9.10 9.96
CA ASP A 128 -20.23 -9.59 10.41
C ASP A 128 -20.20 -11.10 10.77
N GLY A 129 -21.29 -11.84 10.58
CA GLY A 129 -21.39 -13.28 10.90
C GLY A 129 -20.97 -14.19 9.74
N ASP A 130 -20.80 -15.49 9.99
CA ASP A 130 -20.35 -16.42 8.95
C ASP A 130 -21.51 -16.87 8.04
N ILE A 131 -21.20 -17.16 6.77
CA ILE A 131 -22.12 -17.84 5.85
C ILE A 131 -21.56 -19.23 5.52
N THR A 132 -22.28 -20.28 5.92
CA THR A 132 -21.82 -21.66 5.72
C THR A 132 -22.84 -22.51 4.96
N PHE A 133 -22.40 -23.09 3.84
CA PHE A 133 -23.09 -24.15 3.12
C PHE A 133 -22.37 -25.48 3.36
N ASN A 134 -22.95 -26.35 4.19
CA ASN A 134 -22.34 -27.65 4.51
C ASN A 134 -22.57 -28.72 3.43
N ASN A 135 -23.32 -28.40 2.38
CA ASN A 135 -23.63 -29.31 1.28
C ASN A 135 -23.73 -28.51 -0.03
N THR A 136 -24.16 -29.18 -1.10
CA THR A 136 -24.22 -28.57 -2.43
C THR A 136 -25.13 -27.35 -2.48
N LEU A 137 -24.71 -26.35 -3.25
CA LEU A 137 -25.49 -25.16 -3.62
C LEU A 137 -25.70 -25.18 -5.13
N ASN A 138 -26.94 -25.21 -5.62
CA ASN A 138 -27.24 -25.38 -7.04
C ASN A 138 -28.36 -24.45 -7.51
N GLY A 139 -28.55 -24.33 -8.83
CA GLY A 139 -29.70 -23.65 -9.43
C GLY A 139 -29.28 -22.48 -10.32
N THR A 140 -30.00 -22.22 -11.40
CA THR A 140 -29.59 -21.29 -12.47
C THR A 140 -29.80 -19.81 -12.13
N GLN A 141 -29.75 -19.44 -10.86
CA GLN A 141 -30.08 -18.11 -10.36
C GLN A 141 -28.85 -17.41 -9.81
N ASN A 142 -28.93 -16.08 -9.69
CA ASN A 142 -27.87 -15.29 -9.12
C ASN A 142 -27.87 -15.42 -7.59
N ILE A 143 -26.69 -15.36 -6.98
CA ILE A 143 -26.53 -15.22 -5.54
C ILE A 143 -25.45 -14.20 -5.22
N ASP A 144 -25.75 -13.32 -4.27
CA ASP A 144 -24.84 -12.32 -3.72
C ASP A 144 -24.71 -12.54 -2.21
N LEU A 145 -23.48 -12.62 -1.72
CA LEU A 145 -23.16 -12.93 -0.33
C LEU A 145 -22.31 -11.80 0.27
N SER A 146 -22.65 -11.39 1.49
CA SER A 146 -21.90 -10.40 2.26
C SER A 146 -21.78 -10.86 3.71
N ALA A 147 -20.54 -10.99 4.17
CA ALA A 147 -20.23 -11.40 5.54
C ALA A 147 -19.43 -10.37 6.34
N GLY A 148 -19.06 -9.23 5.75
CA GLY A 148 -18.24 -8.21 6.42
C GLY A 148 -16.94 -8.81 6.95
N THR A 149 -16.80 -8.89 8.27
CA THR A 149 -15.64 -9.55 8.93
C THR A 149 -15.80 -11.05 9.16
N GLY A 150 -16.94 -11.65 8.82
CA GLY A 150 -17.19 -13.08 8.89
C GLY A 150 -16.65 -13.83 7.67
N ASP A 151 -16.53 -15.15 7.80
CA ASP A 151 -16.04 -16.04 6.76
C ASP A 151 -17.17 -16.63 5.92
N ILE A 152 -16.88 -16.99 4.67
CA ILE A 152 -17.82 -17.68 3.78
C ILE A 152 -17.26 -19.05 3.38
N ASN A 153 -17.98 -20.09 3.77
CA ASN A 153 -17.55 -21.48 3.67
C ASN A 153 -18.49 -22.34 2.83
N PHE A 154 -17.96 -22.98 1.78
CA PHE A 154 -18.63 -23.99 0.97
C PHE A 154 -17.96 -25.35 1.16
N ASN A 155 -18.60 -26.22 1.94
CA ASN A 155 -18.11 -27.57 2.21
C ASN A 155 -18.62 -28.61 1.19
N GLY A 156 -19.49 -28.19 0.26
CA GLY A 156 -19.96 -28.99 -0.87
C GLY A 156 -19.80 -28.25 -2.20
N ALA A 157 -20.03 -28.95 -3.31
CA ALA A 157 -19.87 -28.38 -4.65
C ALA A 157 -20.91 -27.29 -4.94
N VAL A 158 -20.49 -26.24 -5.67
CA VAL A 158 -21.32 -25.10 -6.04
C VAL A 158 -21.63 -25.19 -7.53
N GLY A 159 -22.91 -25.23 -7.90
CA GLY A 159 -23.41 -25.27 -9.27
C GLY A 159 -23.11 -26.56 -10.05
N ASN A 160 -22.70 -27.63 -9.38
CA ASN A 160 -22.28 -28.88 -10.03
C ASN A 160 -23.40 -29.64 -10.76
N LEU A 161 -24.65 -29.51 -10.30
CA LEU A 161 -25.82 -30.10 -10.97
C LEU A 161 -26.43 -29.11 -11.96
N ASN A 162 -26.60 -27.87 -11.52
CA ASN A 162 -27.06 -26.76 -12.36
C ASN A 162 -26.20 -25.55 -12.02
N ALA A 163 -25.37 -25.13 -12.98
CA ALA A 163 -24.50 -23.97 -12.83
C ALA A 163 -25.30 -22.76 -12.37
N LEU A 164 -24.72 -22.00 -11.42
CA LEU A 164 -25.34 -20.78 -10.94
C LEU A 164 -25.43 -19.71 -12.02
N GLY A 165 -26.24 -18.68 -11.79
CA GLY A 165 -26.17 -17.43 -12.52
C GLY A 165 -24.88 -16.66 -12.15
N ASN A 166 -24.99 -15.36 -11.90
CA ASN A 166 -23.88 -14.62 -11.30
C ASN A 166 -23.68 -15.06 -9.85
N PHE A 167 -22.47 -15.49 -9.52
CA PHE A 167 -22.05 -15.85 -8.17
C PHE A 167 -21.10 -14.77 -7.63
N ALA A 168 -21.58 -13.98 -6.66
CA ALA A 168 -20.84 -12.88 -6.08
C ALA A 168 -20.66 -13.04 -4.57
N ILE A 169 -19.45 -12.75 -4.10
CA ILE A 169 -19.14 -12.44 -2.70
C ILE A 169 -18.65 -11.00 -2.67
N THR A 170 -19.47 -10.12 -2.10
CA THR A 170 -19.21 -8.68 -2.04
C THR A 170 -18.23 -8.35 -0.93
N THR A 171 -18.38 -8.97 0.24
CA THR A 171 -17.43 -8.86 1.37
C THR A 171 -17.35 -10.18 2.14
N ALA A 172 -16.15 -10.52 2.60
CA ALA A 172 -15.87 -11.57 3.57
C ALA A 172 -14.50 -11.30 4.20
N ASN A 173 -14.24 -11.89 5.36
CA ASN A 173 -12.88 -12.01 5.86
C ASN A 173 -12.12 -13.06 5.04
N GLN A 174 -12.50 -14.34 5.13
CA GLN A 174 -11.99 -15.40 4.24
C GLN A 174 -13.08 -16.06 3.39
N VAL A 175 -12.67 -16.62 2.24
CA VAL A 175 -13.54 -17.43 1.38
C VAL A 175 -12.91 -18.80 1.17
N THR A 176 -13.62 -19.86 1.59
CA THR A 176 -13.17 -21.25 1.38
C THR A 176 -14.20 -22.06 0.61
N ALA A 177 -13.79 -22.68 -0.50
CA ALA A 177 -14.58 -23.65 -1.25
C ALA A 177 -13.83 -24.99 -1.39
N GLN A 178 -14.31 -26.01 -0.68
CA GLN A 178 -13.65 -27.32 -0.58
C GLN A 178 -13.88 -28.22 -1.80
N ALA A 179 -14.79 -27.83 -2.69
CA ALA A 179 -15.16 -28.53 -3.92
C ALA A 179 -15.35 -27.52 -5.07
N ASP A 180 -15.57 -28.03 -6.27
CA ASP A 180 -15.61 -27.22 -7.48
C ASP A 180 -16.80 -26.25 -7.52
N ILE A 181 -16.58 -25.12 -8.18
CA ILE A 181 -17.56 -24.05 -8.42
C ILE A 181 -17.90 -24.01 -9.91
N SER A 182 -19.20 -23.99 -10.25
CA SER A 182 -19.71 -23.80 -11.61
C SER A 182 -20.79 -22.73 -11.66
N SER A 183 -20.60 -21.71 -12.50
CA SER A 183 -21.54 -20.58 -12.61
C SER A 183 -21.50 -19.89 -13.98
N LEU A 184 -22.35 -18.88 -14.19
CA LEU A 184 -22.25 -18.00 -15.35
C LEU A 184 -21.07 -17.03 -15.21
N SER A 185 -20.84 -16.50 -14.02
CA SER A 185 -19.72 -15.60 -13.65
C SER A 185 -19.41 -15.73 -12.17
N VAL A 186 -18.14 -15.56 -11.81
CA VAL A 186 -17.66 -15.60 -10.42
C VAL A 186 -16.96 -14.29 -10.07
N ASN A 187 -17.38 -13.63 -8.99
CA ASN A 187 -16.71 -12.46 -8.42
C ASN A 187 -16.55 -12.67 -6.91
N LEU A 188 -15.33 -12.94 -6.44
CA LEU A 188 -15.06 -13.19 -5.02
C LEU A 188 -14.18 -12.08 -4.45
N THR A 189 -14.66 -11.40 -3.41
CA THR A 189 -13.89 -10.39 -2.67
C THR A 189 -13.73 -10.83 -1.22
N ALA A 190 -12.49 -10.91 -0.76
CA ALA A 190 -12.13 -11.24 0.61
C ALA A 190 -11.11 -10.23 1.15
N THR A 191 -11.14 -9.98 2.45
CA THR A 191 -10.08 -9.19 3.09
C THR A 191 -8.79 -10.01 3.11
N ASP A 192 -8.90 -11.24 3.59
CA ASP A 192 -7.86 -12.24 3.79
C ASP A 192 -7.94 -13.33 2.68
N ASP A 193 -7.55 -14.58 2.95
CA ASP A 193 -7.39 -15.62 1.92
C ASP A 193 -8.66 -15.96 1.11
N ILE A 194 -8.46 -16.22 -0.18
CA ILE A 194 -9.41 -16.95 -1.04
C ILE A 194 -8.81 -18.32 -1.36
N SER A 195 -9.47 -19.39 -0.91
CA SER A 195 -9.06 -20.78 -1.16
C SER A 195 -10.17 -21.57 -1.85
N THR A 196 -9.94 -22.01 -3.08
CA THR A 196 -10.93 -22.80 -3.84
C THR A 196 -10.32 -24.02 -4.50
N ARG A 197 -11.17 -24.97 -4.90
CA ARG A 197 -10.84 -25.98 -5.92
C ARG A 197 -10.99 -25.38 -7.32
N ASP A 198 -11.44 -26.19 -8.28
CA ASP A 198 -11.60 -25.74 -9.66
C ASP A 198 -12.81 -24.81 -9.76
N ILE A 199 -12.68 -23.75 -10.56
CA ILE A 199 -13.77 -22.81 -10.88
C ILE A 199 -14.03 -22.86 -12.38
N THR A 200 -15.28 -23.11 -12.76
CA THR A 200 -15.74 -23.02 -14.15
C THR A 200 -16.79 -21.91 -14.27
N ALA A 201 -16.56 -20.92 -15.13
CA ALA A 201 -17.51 -19.82 -15.35
C ALA A 201 -17.56 -19.36 -16.80
N ASN A 202 -18.75 -19.23 -17.40
CA ASN A 202 -18.83 -18.94 -18.84
C ASN A 202 -18.46 -17.50 -19.25
N SER A 203 -18.65 -16.51 -18.37
CA SER A 203 -18.49 -15.08 -18.71
C SER A 203 -17.22 -14.45 -18.14
N GLY A 204 -16.71 -14.97 -17.03
CA GLY A 204 -15.49 -14.48 -16.40
C GLY A 204 -15.37 -14.87 -14.92
N ILE A 205 -14.15 -14.74 -14.40
CA ILE A 205 -13.77 -14.98 -13.00
C ILE A 205 -12.96 -13.77 -12.53
N SER A 206 -13.38 -13.15 -11.42
CA SER A 206 -12.65 -12.10 -10.73
C SER A 206 -12.44 -12.51 -9.27
N LEU A 207 -11.20 -12.55 -8.82
CA LEU A 207 -10.81 -12.90 -7.45
C LEU A 207 -9.98 -11.77 -6.85
N THR A 208 -10.35 -11.28 -5.68
CA THR A 208 -9.66 -10.17 -5.02
C THR A 208 -9.48 -10.47 -3.54
N SER A 209 -8.23 -10.68 -3.11
CA SER A 209 -7.83 -10.70 -1.70
C SER A 209 -7.06 -9.42 -1.40
N SER A 210 -7.55 -8.60 -0.47
CA SER A 210 -6.95 -7.27 -0.22
C SER A 210 -5.65 -7.31 0.60
N THR A 211 -5.46 -8.33 1.43
CA THR A 211 -4.30 -8.43 2.34
C THR A 211 -3.53 -9.73 2.26
N ALA A 212 -4.05 -10.78 1.63
CA ALA A 212 -3.50 -12.13 1.73
C ALA A 212 -3.38 -12.81 0.36
N ALA A 213 -3.48 -14.13 0.31
CA ALA A 213 -3.23 -14.95 -0.87
C ALA A 213 -4.51 -15.37 -1.59
N VAL A 214 -4.37 -15.68 -2.88
CA VAL A 214 -5.38 -16.40 -3.66
C VAL A 214 -4.82 -17.76 -4.05
N THR A 215 -5.45 -18.84 -3.57
CA THR A 215 -5.07 -20.23 -3.88
C THR A 215 -6.24 -20.96 -4.53
N THR A 216 -6.09 -21.41 -5.77
CA THR A 216 -7.16 -22.11 -6.50
C THR A 216 -6.68 -23.38 -7.18
N GLY A 217 -7.62 -24.25 -7.55
CA GLY A 217 -7.40 -25.25 -8.59
C GLY A 217 -7.36 -24.61 -9.98
N ASN A 218 -7.88 -25.32 -10.99
CA ASN A 218 -8.00 -24.81 -12.35
C ASN A 218 -9.09 -23.74 -12.46
N LEU A 219 -8.86 -22.70 -13.25
CA LEU A 219 -9.86 -21.68 -13.56
C LEU A 219 -10.21 -21.77 -15.04
N ASN A 220 -11.46 -22.09 -15.35
CA ASN A 220 -11.92 -22.31 -16.71
C ASN A 220 -13.06 -21.35 -17.06
N THR A 221 -12.78 -20.45 -17.99
CA THR A 221 -13.75 -19.56 -18.63
C THR A 221 -13.81 -19.75 -20.14
N SER A 222 -13.35 -20.91 -20.61
CA SER A 222 -13.34 -21.23 -22.03
C SER A 222 -14.76 -21.29 -22.60
N GLY A 223 -14.93 -20.82 -23.82
CA GLY A 223 -16.25 -20.71 -24.42
C GLY A 223 -16.26 -20.86 -25.93
N ARG A 224 -17.41 -21.24 -26.49
CA ARG A 224 -17.51 -21.47 -27.94
C ARG A 224 -17.32 -20.20 -28.76
N ASN A 225 -17.98 -19.10 -28.38
CA ASN A 225 -18.02 -17.86 -29.15
C ASN A 225 -17.12 -16.75 -28.58
N SER A 226 -16.72 -16.87 -27.32
CA SER A 226 -15.76 -16.01 -26.63
C SER A 226 -15.33 -16.75 -25.37
N GLY A 227 -14.07 -16.57 -24.96
CA GLY A 227 -13.64 -16.87 -23.60
C GLY A 227 -14.01 -15.72 -22.66
N GLY A 228 -14.23 -16.05 -21.39
CA GLY A 228 -14.40 -15.05 -20.32
C GLY A 228 -13.06 -14.53 -19.81
N ALA A 229 -13.06 -13.34 -19.20
CA ALA A 229 -11.84 -12.80 -18.59
C ALA A 229 -11.55 -13.50 -17.25
N ILE A 230 -10.26 -13.67 -16.92
CA ILE A 230 -9.79 -14.13 -15.62
C ILE A 230 -8.94 -13.02 -15.01
N ALA A 231 -9.38 -12.44 -13.89
CA ALA A 231 -8.63 -11.41 -13.18
C ALA A 231 -8.40 -11.84 -11.72
N ILE A 232 -7.16 -11.81 -11.28
CA ILE A 232 -6.78 -12.17 -9.90
C ILE A 232 -5.87 -11.08 -9.35
N SER A 233 -6.27 -10.50 -8.22
CA SER A 233 -5.47 -9.56 -7.44
C SER A 233 -5.36 -10.08 -6.00
N ALA A 234 -4.15 -10.12 -5.47
CA ALA A 234 -3.85 -10.61 -4.13
C ALA A 234 -2.65 -9.83 -3.59
N LEU A 235 -2.57 -9.52 -2.30
CA LEU A 235 -1.38 -8.82 -1.79
C LEU A 235 -0.18 -9.76 -1.71
N GLU A 236 -0.36 -10.93 -1.07
CA GLU A 236 0.77 -11.81 -0.71
C GLU A 236 1.27 -12.67 -1.86
N ARG A 237 0.39 -13.42 -2.53
CA ARG A 237 0.75 -14.33 -3.62
C ARG A 237 -0.47 -14.85 -4.36
N ILE A 238 -0.24 -15.36 -5.56
CA ILE A 238 -1.23 -16.10 -6.35
C ILE A 238 -0.70 -17.52 -6.60
N THR A 239 -1.52 -18.53 -6.33
CA THR A 239 -1.22 -19.94 -6.63
C THR A 239 -2.43 -20.59 -7.28
N THR A 240 -2.34 -20.95 -8.56
CA THR A 240 -3.46 -21.55 -9.30
C THR A 240 -3.05 -22.78 -10.09
N GLY A 241 -4.03 -23.60 -10.47
CA GLY A 241 -3.87 -24.61 -11.50
C GLY A 241 -3.79 -24.01 -12.90
N PHE A 242 -4.40 -24.71 -13.86
CA PHE A 242 -4.49 -24.28 -15.26
C PHE A 242 -5.53 -23.16 -15.42
N LEU A 243 -5.13 -22.06 -16.07
CA LEU A 243 -6.00 -20.94 -16.43
C LEU A 243 -6.43 -21.09 -17.89
N ASP A 244 -7.70 -21.37 -18.15
CA ASP A 244 -8.25 -21.52 -19.50
C ASP A 244 -9.31 -20.46 -19.78
N SER A 245 -8.94 -19.41 -20.51
CA SER A 245 -9.86 -18.40 -21.03
C SER A 245 -10.04 -18.54 -22.54
N SER A 246 -9.79 -19.71 -23.12
CA SER A 246 -9.75 -19.86 -24.57
C SER A 246 -11.14 -19.85 -25.23
N SER A 247 -11.15 -19.70 -26.56
CA SER A 247 -12.34 -19.89 -27.36
C SER A 247 -12.10 -20.77 -28.58
N SER A 248 -13.11 -21.56 -28.96
CA SER A 248 -13.02 -22.44 -30.14
C SER A 248 -13.43 -21.75 -31.46
N LEU A 249 -14.25 -20.71 -31.43
CA LEU A 249 -14.65 -19.95 -32.64
C LEU A 249 -14.37 -18.45 -32.58
N GLY A 250 -14.51 -17.82 -31.40
CA GLY A 250 -14.34 -16.38 -31.24
C GLY A 250 -13.12 -16.02 -30.42
N ASN A 251 -13.14 -14.88 -29.74
CA ASN A 251 -11.94 -14.35 -29.08
C ASN A 251 -11.60 -15.13 -27.79
N GLY A 252 -10.32 -15.30 -27.51
CA GLY A 252 -9.86 -15.66 -26.17
C GLY A 252 -10.17 -14.53 -25.18
N GLY A 253 -10.35 -14.89 -23.92
CA GLY A 253 -10.56 -13.95 -22.83
C GLY A 253 -9.25 -13.50 -22.20
N ASN A 254 -9.21 -12.27 -21.71
CA ASN A 254 -8.00 -11.71 -21.12
C ASN A 254 -7.69 -12.36 -19.76
N VAL A 255 -6.41 -12.42 -19.41
CA VAL A 255 -5.92 -12.92 -18.13
C VAL A 255 -5.06 -11.84 -17.48
N SER A 256 -5.40 -11.43 -16.25
CA SER A 256 -4.66 -10.44 -15.47
C SER A 256 -4.30 -11.00 -14.10
N LEU A 257 -3.01 -11.01 -13.76
CA LEU A 257 -2.49 -11.48 -12.47
C LEU A 257 -1.61 -10.39 -11.85
N ASP A 258 -1.97 -9.89 -10.67
CA ASP A 258 -1.29 -8.75 -10.04
C ASP A 258 -1.17 -8.87 -8.51
N PRO A 259 -0.16 -9.62 -7.99
CA PRO A 259 0.21 -9.57 -6.59
C PRO A 259 1.57 -8.91 -6.31
N LEU A 260 1.81 -8.52 -5.05
CA LEU A 260 3.15 -8.08 -4.65
C LEU A 260 4.12 -9.26 -4.55
N GLY A 261 3.72 -10.39 -3.99
CA GLY A 261 4.59 -11.57 -3.92
C GLY A 261 4.49 -12.52 -5.11
N ASP A 262 4.91 -13.77 -4.92
CA ASP A 262 5.09 -14.72 -6.02
C ASP A 262 3.78 -15.07 -6.75
N ILE A 263 3.89 -15.38 -8.04
CA ILE A 263 2.84 -16.04 -8.82
C ILE A 263 3.30 -17.45 -9.19
N GLU A 264 2.46 -18.44 -8.92
CA GLU A 264 2.61 -19.80 -9.43
C GLU A 264 1.32 -20.23 -10.13
N VAL A 265 1.42 -20.64 -11.39
CA VAL A 265 0.33 -21.20 -12.18
C VAL A 265 0.77 -22.51 -12.81
N ALA A 266 -0.16 -23.40 -13.17
CA ALA A 266 0.20 -24.56 -13.99
C ALA A 266 0.52 -24.12 -15.42
N ALA A 267 -0.45 -23.53 -16.12
CA ALA A 267 -0.27 -22.92 -17.45
C ALA A 267 -1.45 -22.00 -17.78
N ILE A 268 -1.32 -21.16 -18.81
CA ILE A 268 -2.30 -20.15 -19.21
C ILE A 268 -2.66 -20.33 -20.70
N ASN A 269 -3.94 -20.53 -20.98
CA ASN A 269 -4.51 -20.69 -22.31
C ASN A 269 -5.57 -19.60 -22.57
N ALA A 270 -5.14 -18.51 -23.21
CA ALA A 270 -6.01 -17.43 -23.68
C ALA A 270 -6.20 -17.46 -25.21
N GLN A 271 -6.14 -18.63 -25.83
CA GLN A 271 -6.20 -18.75 -27.29
C GLN A 271 -7.60 -18.45 -27.85
N GLY A 272 -7.69 -17.71 -28.94
CA GLY A 272 -8.91 -17.55 -29.73
C GLY A 272 -9.11 -18.64 -30.77
N GLY A 273 -10.33 -18.74 -31.30
CA GLY A 273 -10.69 -19.66 -32.36
C GLY A 273 -10.19 -19.22 -33.74
N THR A 274 -10.54 -19.98 -34.77
CA THR A 274 -10.11 -19.70 -36.16
C THR A 274 -10.55 -18.33 -36.70
N ASN A 275 -11.67 -17.79 -36.21
CA ASN A 275 -12.19 -16.46 -36.57
C ASN A 275 -12.04 -15.43 -35.43
N GLY A 276 -11.33 -15.81 -34.37
CA GLY A 276 -11.15 -14.97 -33.18
C GLY A 276 -9.70 -14.56 -33.00
N ARG A 277 -9.51 -13.57 -32.14
CA ARG A 277 -8.20 -13.15 -31.64
C ARG A 277 -7.84 -13.88 -30.35
N GLY A 278 -6.56 -13.99 -30.04
CA GLY A 278 -6.13 -14.36 -28.67
C GLY A 278 -6.66 -13.38 -27.61
N GLY A 279 -6.53 -13.72 -26.34
CA GLY A 279 -6.80 -12.82 -25.21
C GLY A 279 -5.51 -12.20 -24.68
N GLU A 280 -5.56 -10.96 -24.23
CA GLU A 280 -4.40 -10.31 -23.60
C GLU A 280 -4.03 -11.01 -22.29
N ILE A 281 -2.74 -11.27 -22.08
CA ILE A 281 -2.21 -11.85 -20.86
C ILE A 281 -1.28 -10.83 -20.22
N ASP A 282 -1.70 -10.27 -19.10
CA ASP A 282 -0.94 -9.31 -18.31
C ASP A 282 -0.59 -9.88 -16.93
N ILE A 283 0.70 -10.03 -16.66
CA ILE A 283 1.23 -10.60 -15.43
C ILE A 283 2.17 -9.60 -14.81
N THR A 284 1.93 -9.23 -13.56
CA THR A 284 2.79 -8.33 -12.80
C THR A 284 3.04 -8.91 -11.41
N THR A 285 4.30 -9.08 -11.03
CA THR A 285 4.72 -9.46 -9.68
C THR A 285 6.03 -8.77 -9.32
N GLU A 286 6.16 -8.29 -8.08
CA GLU A 286 7.43 -7.73 -7.56
C GLU A 286 8.42 -8.84 -7.19
N ARG A 287 8.00 -10.10 -7.22
CA ARG A 287 8.84 -11.28 -6.98
C ARG A 287 8.92 -12.18 -8.22
N PHE A 288 8.66 -13.47 -8.11
CA PHE A 288 8.87 -14.42 -9.21
C PHE A 288 7.56 -14.94 -9.77
N PHE A 289 7.55 -15.12 -11.09
CA PHE A 289 6.47 -15.79 -11.80
C PHE A 289 6.92 -17.19 -12.21
N ARG A 290 6.09 -18.20 -11.97
CA ARG A 290 6.34 -19.60 -12.35
C ARG A 290 5.13 -20.20 -13.05
N ALA A 291 5.27 -20.57 -14.32
CA ALA A 291 4.31 -21.44 -15.01
C ALA A 291 4.86 -22.87 -15.07
N THR A 292 4.35 -23.75 -14.22
CA THR A 292 5.02 -25.02 -13.85
C THR A 292 4.72 -26.20 -14.76
N ASP A 293 3.73 -26.09 -15.65
CA ASP A 293 3.28 -27.14 -16.55
C ASP A 293 3.15 -26.61 -17.99
N THR A 294 2.76 -27.49 -18.91
CA THR A 294 2.65 -27.21 -20.34
C THR A 294 1.41 -27.84 -20.96
N PHE A 295 0.99 -27.29 -22.09
CA PHE A 295 -0.09 -27.82 -22.92
C PHE A 295 0.24 -27.64 -24.40
N THR A 296 -0.41 -28.40 -25.27
CA THR A 296 -0.24 -28.26 -26.71
C THR A 296 -1.03 -27.04 -27.21
N ALA A 297 -0.32 -25.98 -27.61
CA ALA A 297 -0.90 -24.80 -28.24
C ALA A 297 -1.41 -25.11 -29.65
N GLN A 298 -2.24 -24.23 -30.22
CA GLN A 298 -2.86 -24.39 -31.54
C GLN A 298 -1.85 -24.50 -32.69
N ASN A 299 -0.65 -23.92 -32.54
CA ASN A 299 0.45 -24.05 -33.51
C ASN A 299 1.27 -25.35 -33.32
N GLY A 300 0.86 -26.23 -32.41
CA GLY A 300 1.51 -27.51 -32.11
C GLY A 300 2.70 -27.42 -31.16
N SER A 301 3.06 -26.23 -30.67
CA SER A 301 4.10 -26.05 -29.67
C SER A 301 3.65 -26.53 -28.28
N LEU A 302 4.60 -27.03 -27.49
CA LEU A 302 4.37 -27.34 -26.07
C LEU A 302 4.62 -26.06 -25.25
N ALA A 303 3.53 -25.37 -24.89
CA ALA A 303 3.55 -24.03 -24.31
C ALA A 303 3.09 -24.04 -22.85
N SER A 304 3.65 -23.16 -22.02
CA SER A 304 3.08 -22.83 -20.71
C SER A 304 2.13 -21.64 -20.79
N ILE A 305 2.29 -20.76 -21.78
CA ILE A 305 1.45 -19.58 -21.98
C ILE A 305 1.15 -19.45 -23.47
N SER A 306 -0.13 -19.37 -23.84
CA SER A 306 -0.55 -19.20 -25.23
C SER A 306 -1.72 -18.22 -25.40
N SER A 307 -1.58 -17.31 -26.37
CA SER A 307 -2.62 -16.37 -26.81
C SER A 307 -2.78 -16.37 -28.35
N ILE A 308 -2.71 -17.54 -28.98
CA ILE A 308 -2.91 -17.70 -30.43
C ILE A 308 -4.35 -17.39 -30.81
N GLY A 309 -4.59 -16.64 -31.88
CA GLY A 309 -5.92 -16.49 -32.50
C GLY A 309 -5.85 -16.58 -34.02
N GLY A 310 -6.83 -17.22 -34.66
CA GLY A 310 -6.83 -17.42 -36.12
C GLY A 310 -7.04 -16.15 -36.94
N SER A 311 -7.52 -15.06 -36.31
CA SER A 311 -7.65 -13.72 -36.90
C SER A 311 -6.64 -12.70 -36.37
N GLY A 312 -5.60 -13.17 -35.67
CA GLY A 312 -4.54 -12.35 -35.05
C GLY A 312 -4.42 -12.57 -33.54
N ASP A 313 -3.43 -11.93 -32.95
CA ASP A 313 -3.20 -11.87 -31.51
C ASP A 313 -4.17 -10.90 -30.79
N GLY A 314 -4.17 -10.91 -29.46
CA GLY A 314 -5.23 -10.30 -28.63
C GLY A 314 -5.23 -8.79 -28.48
N ALA A 315 -4.13 -8.10 -28.79
CA ALA A 315 -4.08 -6.65 -28.69
C ALA A 315 -4.84 -5.97 -29.86
N ILE A 316 -5.75 -5.04 -29.56
CA ILE A 316 -6.30 -4.09 -30.54
C ILE A 316 -5.74 -2.70 -30.23
N CYS A 317 -4.59 -2.35 -30.79
CA CYS A 317 -4.00 -1.03 -30.55
C CYS A 317 -3.77 -0.22 -31.81
N ALA A 318 -4.22 1.04 -31.74
CA ALA A 318 -3.99 2.09 -32.74
C ALA A 318 -2.61 2.77 -32.58
N SER A 319 -1.77 2.31 -31.65
CA SER A 319 -0.42 2.80 -31.34
C SER A 319 0.57 1.65 -31.18
N GLN A 320 1.85 1.90 -31.49
CA GLN A 320 2.93 0.90 -31.61
C GLN A 320 3.50 0.36 -30.26
N GLN A 321 2.73 0.34 -29.17
CA GLN A 321 3.22 -0.03 -27.82
C GLN A 321 2.29 -0.95 -27.02
N CYS A 322 1.61 -1.90 -27.66
CA CYS A 322 0.82 -2.92 -26.95
C CYS A 322 1.42 -4.32 -27.14
N PHE A 323 1.50 -5.08 -26.04
CA PHE A 323 1.95 -6.46 -26.02
C PHE A 323 0.76 -7.37 -25.71
N THR A 324 0.64 -8.47 -26.45
CA THR A 324 -0.43 -9.46 -26.21
C THR A 324 -0.11 -10.32 -24.99
N ILE A 325 1.19 -10.55 -24.72
CA ILE A 325 1.65 -11.23 -23.50
C ILE A 325 2.73 -10.36 -22.88
N ALA A 326 2.46 -9.84 -21.68
CA ALA A 326 3.40 -9.06 -20.89
C ALA A 326 3.60 -9.73 -19.52
N ILE A 327 4.86 -9.95 -19.15
CA ILE A 327 5.24 -10.56 -17.87
C ILE A 327 6.24 -9.66 -17.18
N ARG A 328 5.82 -8.94 -16.15
CA ARG A 328 6.68 -8.14 -15.26
C ARG A 328 7.02 -8.98 -14.05
N HIS A 329 8.31 -9.20 -13.82
CA HIS A 329 8.81 -10.01 -12.70
C HIS A 329 10.00 -9.34 -12.00
N GLY A 330 10.13 -9.57 -10.70
CA GLY A 330 11.19 -9.08 -9.81
C GLY A 330 12.55 -9.78 -9.94
N GLY A 331 12.90 -10.30 -11.12
CA GLY A 331 14.20 -10.98 -11.34
C GLY A 331 15.40 -10.03 -11.30
N GLY A 332 15.18 -8.77 -11.72
CA GLY A 332 16.12 -7.66 -11.50
C GLY A 332 17.50 -7.83 -12.12
N GLY A 333 17.65 -8.59 -13.22
CA GLY A 333 18.95 -8.84 -13.85
C GLY A 333 19.80 -9.91 -13.16
N ILE A 334 19.38 -10.41 -11.99
CA ILE A 334 20.14 -11.35 -11.16
C ILE A 334 19.55 -12.75 -11.26
N ILE A 335 18.23 -12.86 -11.09
CA ILE A 335 17.50 -14.10 -11.28
C ILE A 335 16.80 -14.00 -12.65
N PRO A 336 17.27 -14.74 -13.66
CA PRO A 336 16.70 -14.66 -14.98
C PRO A 336 15.28 -15.21 -15.02
N PHE A 337 14.56 -14.84 -16.07
CA PHE A 337 13.34 -15.53 -16.47
C PHE A 337 13.73 -16.68 -17.41
N ASP A 338 13.55 -17.91 -16.94
CA ASP A 338 13.95 -19.10 -17.68
C ASP A 338 12.75 -19.74 -18.40
N ILE A 339 12.83 -19.85 -19.73
CA ILE A 339 11.86 -20.62 -20.52
C ILE A 339 12.40 -22.03 -20.63
N GLY A 340 11.62 -23.02 -20.21
CA GLY A 340 12.04 -24.42 -20.04
C GLY A 340 12.39 -24.83 -18.60
N ASP A 341 12.45 -23.88 -17.66
CA ASP A 341 12.70 -24.14 -16.23
C ASP A 341 11.90 -23.16 -15.36
N ALA A 342 10.81 -23.66 -14.77
CA ALA A 342 9.96 -22.87 -13.87
C ALA A 342 10.30 -23.04 -12.39
N THR A 343 11.44 -23.63 -12.04
CA THR A 343 11.79 -23.93 -10.63
C THR A 343 11.89 -22.68 -9.77
N THR A 344 12.42 -21.59 -10.33
CA THR A 344 12.70 -20.36 -9.61
C THR A 344 11.92 -19.17 -10.16
N ASN A 345 12.04 -18.89 -11.45
CA ASN A 345 11.39 -17.77 -12.12
C ASN A 345 11.37 -18.02 -13.64
N GLY A 346 10.21 -18.29 -14.21
CA GLY A 346 10.14 -18.75 -15.60
C GLY A 346 8.92 -19.60 -15.95
N THR A 347 9.03 -20.31 -17.07
CA THR A 347 7.97 -21.21 -17.58
C THR A 347 8.54 -22.59 -17.91
N ALA A 348 7.77 -23.65 -17.75
CA ALA A 348 8.20 -25.02 -18.07
C ALA A 348 8.25 -25.28 -19.60
N GLY A 349 7.44 -24.56 -20.37
CA GLY A 349 7.36 -24.65 -21.84
C GLY A 349 7.38 -23.28 -22.51
N ALA A 350 7.08 -23.27 -23.81
CA ALA A 350 7.14 -22.06 -24.63
C ALA A 350 6.12 -20.98 -24.18
N ILE A 351 6.40 -19.73 -24.58
CA ILE A 351 5.44 -18.61 -24.57
C ILE A 351 5.13 -18.26 -26.03
N THR A 352 3.86 -18.23 -26.41
CA THR A 352 3.47 -18.04 -27.82
C THR A 352 2.23 -17.18 -28.00
N SER A 353 2.29 -16.23 -28.92
CA SER A 353 1.12 -15.52 -29.47
C SER A 353 0.71 -16.05 -30.84
N GLY A 354 1.45 -17.04 -31.38
CA GLY A 354 1.20 -17.66 -32.67
C GLY A 354 2.19 -17.16 -33.71
N ASP A 355 2.18 -15.86 -33.96
CA ASP A 355 3.13 -15.20 -34.86
C ASP A 355 4.53 -15.08 -34.25
N PHE A 356 4.60 -15.00 -32.91
CA PHE A 356 5.85 -14.98 -32.15
C PHE A 356 5.84 -16.12 -31.13
N THR A 357 7.00 -16.75 -30.94
CA THR A 357 7.17 -17.86 -30.01
C THR A 357 8.56 -17.84 -29.40
N ILE A 358 8.62 -17.72 -28.08
CA ILE A 358 9.85 -17.90 -27.31
C ILE A 358 9.94 -19.38 -26.94
N ALA A 359 10.83 -20.11 -27.62
CA ALA A 359 11.05 -21.54 -27.38
C ALA A 359 11.78 -21.82 -26.05
N PRO A 360 11.65 -23.03 -25.46
CA PRO A 360 12.37 -23.43 -24.26
C PRO A 360 13.90 -23.43 -24.39
N ILE A 361 14.57 -23.52 -23.23
CA ILE A 361 16.03 -23.50 -23.01
C ILE A 361 16.61 -22.10 -23.29
N GLN A 362 15.86 -21.06 -22.93
CA GLN A 362 16.29 -19.66 -23.03
C GLN A 362 16.23 -19.01 -21.65
N SER A 363 17.18 -18.12 -21.38
CA SER A 363 17.33 -17.45 -20.09
C SER A 363 17.42 -15.95 -20.31
N PHE A 364 16.51 -15.21 -19.70
CA PHE A 364 16.38 -13.76 -19.87
C PHE A 364 16.63 -13.06 -18.53
N PRO A 365 17.89 -12.71 -18.21
CA PRO A 365 18.18 -11.87 -17.04
C PRO A 365 17.52 -10.49 -17.14
N PHE A 366 17.36 -10.00 -18.37
CA PHE A 366 16.93 -8.64 -18.68
C PHE A 366 15.63 -8.62 -19.47
N THR A 367 15.04 -7.43 -19.61
CA THR A 367 13.88 -7.21 -20.47
C THR A 367 14.16 -7.75 -21.87
N TYR A 368 13.25 -8.60 -22.36
CA TYR A 368 13.29 -9.19 -23.68
C TYR A 368 11.95 -8.97 -24.37
N THR A 369 12.01 -8.56 -25.64
CA THR A 369 10.84 -8.29 -26.47
C THR A 369 10.98 -9.04 -27.77
N GLU A 370 9.97 -9.85 -28.09
CA GLU A 370 9.88 -10.55 -29.37
C GLU A 370 8.49 -10.31 -29.97
N GLY A 371 8.43 -9.37 -30.90
CA GLY A 371 7.17 -8.93 -31.50
C GLY A 371 6.22 -8.36 -30.45
N ASN A 372 5.12 -9.08 -30.23
CA ASN A 372 4.06 -8.72 -29.27
C ASN A 372 4.21 -9.45 -27.91
N LEU A 373 5.32 -10.14 -27.68
CA LEU A 373 5.66 -10.79 -26.41
C LEU A 373 6.68 -9.95 -25.66
N GLN A 374 6.45 -9.72 -24.36
CA GLN A 374 7.38 -9.00 -23.50
C GLN A 374 7.60 -9.71 -22.18
N ILE A 375 8.86 -10.01 -21.87
CA ILE A 375 9.34 -10.39 -20.55
C ILE A 375 10.07 -9.18 -20.00
N ILE A 376 9.59 -8.61 -18.90
CA ILE A 376 10.01 -7.32 -18.37
C ILE A 376 10.71 -7.54 -17.03
N SER A 377 11.97 -7.14 -16.98
CA SER A 377 12.85 -7.18 -15.80
C SER A 377 13.49 -5.79 -15.69
N ILE A 378 14.82 -5.72 -15.74
CA ILE A 378 15.58 -4.50 -16.05
C ILE A 378 16.23 -4.66 -17.43
N ASP A 379 16.52 -3.59 -18.16
CA ASP A 379 17.09 -3.76 -19.51
C ASP A 379 18.58 -4.16 -19.47
N GLN A 380 19.05 -4.75 -20.58
CA GLN A 380 20.44 -5.20 -20.71
C GLN A 380 21.41 -4.02 -20.54
N PRO A 381 22.44 -4.13 -19.69
CA PRO A 381 23.50 -3.13 -19.62
C PRO A 381 24.24 -3.09 -20.96
N ILE A 382 24.39 -1.89 -21.52
CA ILE A 382 25.06 -1.65 -22.78
C ILE A 382 26.54 -2.00 -22.61
N THR A 383 27.07 -2.97 -23.37
CA THR A 383 28.51 -3.27 -23.35
C THR A 383 29.27 -2.19 -24.15
N PRO A 384 30.28 -1.52 -23.56
CA PRO A 384 31.15 -0.62 -24.31
C PRO A 384 32.00 -1.43 -25.31
N ILE A 385 32.07 -0.94 -26.56
CA ILE A 385 32.95 -1.46 -27.60
C ILE A 385 34.40 -1.01 -27.30
N ASP A 386 35.32 -1.97 -27.23
CA ASP A 386 36.80 -1.91 -27.24
C ASP A 386 37.58 -1.06 -26.21
N ASN A 387 38.56 -1.73 -25.58
CA ASN A 387 39.55 -1.26 -24.59
C ASN A 387 40.48 -0.13 -25.09
N PRO A 388 41.20 0.59 -24.18
CA PRO A 388 42.59 0.20 -23.90
C PRO A 388 43.10 0.39 -22.45
N ILE A 389 43.77 -0.66 -21.95
CA ILE A 389 45.03 -0.69 -21.17
C ILE A 389 45.11 0.17 -19.87
N GLU A 390 45.05 -0.52 -18.72
CA GLU A 390 45.48 0.01 -17.41
C GLU A 390 47.02 0.03 -17.26
N PRO A 391 47.62 1.05 -16.63
CA PRO A 391 48.92 0.94 -15.98
C PRO A 391 48.76 0.60 -14.49
N SER A 392 49.57 -0.35 -14.01
CA SER A 392 49.63 -0.75 -12.61
C SER A 392 50.23 0.35 -11.71
N ILE A 393 49.67 0.52 -10.51
CA ILE A 393 50.30 1.29 -9.43
C ILE A 393 50.24 0.49 -8.13
N ASN A 394 51.41 0.23 -7.55
CA ASN A 394 51.62 -0.41 -6.24
C ASN A 394 51.13 0.49 -5.09
N PRO A 395 50.60 -0.07 -3.99
CA PRO A 395 50.20 0.71 -2.82
C PRO A 395 51.40 1.12 -1.96
N VAL A 396 51.44 2.40 -1.56
CA VAL A 396 52.33 2.94 -0.53
C VAL A 396 51.56 2.99 0.78
N ILE A 397 52.11 2.33 1.81
CA ILE A 397 51.60 2.33 3.19
C ILE A 397 52.07 3.63 3.88
N ILE A 398 51.14 4.38 4.47
CA ILE A 398 51.44 5.53 5.35
C ILE A 398 50.88 5.20 6.74
N GLN A 399 51.74 5.30 7.77
CA GLN A 399 51.39 5.14 9.19
C GLN A 399 50.71 6.40 9.76
N PRO A 400 49.83 6.27 10.76
CA PRO A 400 49.18 7.42 11.41
C PRO A 400 50.13 8.13 12.41
N PRO A 401 49.93 9.43 12.70
CA PRO A 401 50.72 10.18 13.67
C PRO A 401 50.21 10.10 15.11
N ASP A 402 51.18 10.29 16.01
CA ASP A 402 51.21 10.21 17.47
C ASP A 402 50.34 11.27 18.20
N GLU A 403 49.35 10.83 18.96
CA GLU A 403 48.59 11.65 19.91
C GLU A 403 49.29 11.70 21.27
N SER A 404 50.12 12.73 21.48
CA SER A 404 50.54 13.11 22.83
C SER A 404 50.80 14.61 22.94
N LYS A 405 49.74 15.35 23.30
CA LYS A 405 49.72 16.54 24.20
C LYS A 405 48.43 17.35 23.96
N ILE A 406 47.57 17.42 24.97
CA ILE A 406 47.01 18.66 25.59
C ILE A 406 46.19 18.20 26.82
N SER A 407 46.44 18.81 27.99
CA SER A 407 45.73 18.56 29.26
C SER A 407 44.40 19.34 29.34
N PRO A 408 43.38 18.85 30.08
CA PRO A 408 42.08 19.52 30.18
C PRO A 408 42.06 20.57 31.31
N VAL A 409 41.35 21.67 31.07
CA VAL A 409 40.91 22.61 32.10
C VAL A 409 39.49 22.21 32.52
N VAL A 410 39.34 21.79 33.77
CA VAL A 410 38.05 21.41 34.37
C VAL A 410 37.33 22.66 34.88
N ARG A 411 36.10 22.91 34.40
CA ARG A 411 35.11 23.73 35.10
C ARG A 411 34.02 22.79 35.61
N GLU A 412 33.82 22.77 36.92
CA GLU A 412 32.73 22.03 37.58
C GLU A 412 31.37 22.63 37.18
N ILE A 413 30.44 21.76 36.78
CA ILE A 413 29.01 22.07 36.58
C ILE A 413 28.23 21.31 37.69
N PRO A 414 27.20 21.90 38.32
CA PRO A 414 26.45 21.28 39.42
C PRO A 414 25.58 20.08 38.98
N PRO A 415 24.99 19.32 39.92
CA PRO A 415 24.42 18.00 39.66
C PRO A 415 23.21 18.02 38.72
N VAL A 416 23.22 17.08 37.78
CA VAL A 416 22.15 16.71 36.86
C VAL A 416 20.98 16.12 37.63
N GLU A 417 19.78 16.66 37.41
CA GLU A 417 18.53 15.99 37.73
C GLU A 417 17.53 16.21 36.58
N ILE A 418 17.04 15.09 36.01
CA ILE A 418 15.89 14.94 35.11
C ILE A 418 16.09 15.41 33.64
N ASP A 419 16.87 14.66 32.84
CA ASP A 419 16.95 14.86 31.36
C ASP A 419 17.01 13.56 30.52
N THR A 420 16.87 12.37 31.13
CA THR A 420 17.13 11.06 30.48
C THR A 420 16.05 10.56 29.52
N GLU A 421 14.82 11.07 29.58
CA GLU A 421 13.70 10.43 28.87
C GLU A 421 13.61 10.74 27.36
N ILE A 422 14.01 11.95 26.92
CA ILE A 422 14.09 12.27 25.48
C ILE A 422 15.33 11.63 24.88
N GLU A 423 16.41 11.52 25.66
CA GLU A 423 17.63 10.84 25.25
C GLU A 423 17.36 9.36 24.95
N GLU A 424 16.58 8.66 25.77
CA GLU A 424 16.16 7.28 25.50
C GLU A 424 15.32 7.14 24.22
N LEU A 425 14.40 8.08 23.97
CA LEU A 425 13.58 8.11 22.77
C LEU A 425 14.43 8.36 21.51
N GLU A 426 15.34 9.32 21.58
CA GLU A 426 16.28 9.64 20.51
C GLU A 426 17.23 8.48 20.22
N ASN A 427 17.73 7.80 21.25
CA ASN A 427 18.56 6.60 21.11
C ASN A 427 17.83 5.53 20.29
N ASN A 428 16.63 5.14 20.70
CA ASN A 428 15.88 4.07 20.05
C ASN A 428 15.60 4.36 18.56
N ILE A 429 15.19 5.58 18.25
CA ILE A 429 14.91 5.99 16.87
C ILE A 429 16.20 6.05 16.06
N THR A 430 17.26 6.64 16.62
CA THR A 430 18.57 6.76 15.95
C THR A 430 19.18 5.40 15.65
N ASP A 431 19.14 4.46 16.59
CA ASP A 431 19.65 3.09 16.43
C ASP A 431 18.96 2.36 15.26
N THR A 432 17.66 2.60 15.06
CA THR A 432 16.92 2.01 13.93
C THR A 432 17.50 2.45 12.59
N TYR A 433 17.80 3.75 12.43
CA TYR A 433 18.43 4.27 11.23
C TYR A 433 19.91 3.88 11.11
N GLU A 434 20.67 3.87 12.21
CA GLU A 434 22.07 3.43 12.20
C GLU A 434 22.20 2.00 11.66
N ASN A 435 21.36 1.09 12.16
CA ASN A 435 21.31 -0.31 11.73
C ASN A 435 20.95 -0.44 10.25
N TYR A 436 19.96 0.30 9.77
CA TYR A 436 19.51 0.25 8.38
C TYR A 436 20.51 0.89 7.41
N LEU A 437 21.10 2.03 7.78
CA LEU A 437 21.98 2.84 6.93
C LEU A 437 23.45 2.42 7.02
N GLY A 438 23.81 1.56 7.97
CA GLY A 438 25.20 1.15 8.22
C GLY A 438 26.07 2.29 8.75
N ILE A 439 25.49 3.17 9.58
CA ILE A 439 26.18 4.27 10.26
C ILE A 439 26.44 3.81 11.71
N THR A 440 27.56 4.22 12.30
CA THR A 440 27.85 3.91 13.71
C THR A 440 28.30 5.16 14.46
N ASP A 441 28.05 5.17 15.77
CA ASP A 441 28.60 6.13 16.74
C ASP A 441 28.06 7.56 16.62
N THR A 442 26.80 7.73 16.22
CA THR A 442 26.10 9.01 16.26
C THR A 442 25.90 9.46 17.72
N PRO A 443 26.41 10.63 18.12
CA PRO A 443 26.13 11.16 19.46
C PRO A 443 24.66 11.49 19.63
N THR A 444 24.05 10.94 20.66
CA THR A 444 22.65 11.19 21.01
C THR A 444 22.46 12.62 21.47
N LYS A 445 21.46 13.30 20.90
CA LYS A 445 21.08 14.64 21.35
C LYS A 445 20.15 14.58 22.55
N THR A 446 20.40 15.48 23.49
CA THR A 446 19.59 15.65 24.71
C THR A 446 18.40 16.57 24.46
N LEU A 447 17.46 16.63 25.41
CA LEU A 447 16.40 17.63 25.40
C LEU A 447 16.97 19.06 25.47
N THR A 448 18.09 19.26 26.17
CA THR A 448 18.79 20.54 26.18
C THR A 448 19.28 20.94 24.78
N ASP A 449 19.81 20.00 24.00
CA ASP A 449 20.22 20.24 22.60
C ASP A 449 19.02 20.54 21.69
N ALA A 450 17.91 19.81 21.89
CA ALA A 450 16.66 20.04 21.17
C ALA A 450 16.14 21.46 21.41
N ARG A 451 16.00 21.88 22.68
CA ARG A 451 15.55 23.23 23.05
C ARG A 451 16.47 24.32 22.52
N THR A 452 17.78 24.09 22.61
CA THR A 452 18.79 25.03 22.10
C THR A 452 18.63 25.23 20.61
N SER A 453 18.47 24.14 19.85
CA SER A 453 18.22 24.20 18.40
C SER A 453 16.94 24.97 18.11
N LEU A 454 15.80 24.61 18.72
CA LEU A 454 14.50 25.26 18.47
C LEU A 454 14.53 26.76 18.82
N SER A 455 15.16 27.14 19.93
CA SER A 455 15.32 28.54 20.35
C SER A 455 16.19 29.34 19.37
N GLN A 456 17.26 28.73 18.85
CA GLN A 456 18.10 29.36 17.84
C GLN A 456 17.33 29.61 16.54
N ILE A 457 16.54 28.64 16.07
CA ILE A 457 15.68 28.82 14.89
C ILE A 457 14.68 29.95 15.10
N GLU A 458 14.03 30.02 16.27
CA GLU A 458 13.10 31.10 16.58
C GLU A 458 13.78 32.48 16.54
N GLN A 459 14.99 32.59 17.08
CA GLN A 459 15.75 33.83 17.08
C GLN A 459 16.21 34.25 15.67
N GLU A 460 16.61 33.29 14.85
CA GLU A 460 17.19 33.57 13.53
C GLU A 460 16.13 33.80 12.45
N THR A 461 14.96 33.18 12.58
CA THR A 461 13.94 33.14 11.52
C THR A 461 12.60 33.77 11.91
N GLY A 462 12.32 33.92 13.21
CA GLY A 462 11.01 34.30 13.73
C GLY A 462 9.94 33.20 13.64
N VAL A 463 10.26 32.04 13.07
CA VAL A 463 9.41 30.84 13.06
C VAL A 463 9.48 30.18 14.42
N LYS A 464 8.35 29.68 14.94
CA LYS A 464 8.27 28.97 16.21
C LYS A 464 8.12 27.48 15.96
N PRO A 465 9.21 26.70 15.94
CA PRO A 465 9.17 25.27 15.68
C PRO A 465 8.86 24.45 16.93
N ALA A 466 8.29 23.27 16.71
CA ALA A 466 8.17 22.22 17.70
C ALA A 466 8.51 20.85 17.09
N LEU A 467 9.13 19.98 17.88
CA LEU A 467 9.30 18.56 17.55
C LEU A 467 8.11 17.78 18.10
N ILE A 468 7.54 16.90 17.29
CA ILE A 468 6.50 15.96 17.69
C ILE A 468 7.02 14.55 17.44
N TYR A 469 7.31 13.83 18.52
CA TYR A 469 7.56 12.40 18.45
C TYR A 469 6.23 11.66 18.45
N VAL A 470 6.04 10.80 17.46
CA VAL A 470 4.85 9.96 17.30
C VAL A 470 5.28 8.51 17.40
N ILE A 471 4.99 7.89 18.55
CA ILE A 471 5.51 6.56 18.89
C ILE A 471 4.42 5.63 19.42
N PHE A 472 4.67 4.33 19.33
CA PHE A 472 3.85 3.31 19.97
C PHE A 472 4.53 2.79 21.24
N VAL A 473 3.79 2.80 22.36
CA VAL A 473 4.29 2.36 23.67
C VAL A 473 3.41 1.24 24.24
N PRO A 474 3.97 0.22 24.92
CA PRO A 474 3.18 -0.86 25.52
C PRO A 474 2.17 -0.37 26.55
N THR A 475 0.98 -0.98 26.58
CA THR A 475 -0.12 -0.62 27.50
C THR A 475 0.14 -0.99 28.96
N THR A 476 1.18 -1.78 29.25
CA THR A 476 1.57 -2.21 30.61
C THR A 476 2.85 -1.53 31.09
N THR A 477 2.78 -0.25 31.43
CA THR A 477 3.79 0.37 32.31
C THR A 477 3.14 0.66 33.67
N PRO A 478 3.53 -0.02 34.77
CA PRO A 478 3.05 0.32 36.11
C PRO A 478 3.66 1.67 36.55
N PRO A 479 2.96 2.46 37.40
CA PRO A 479 3.51 3.72 37.91
C PRO A 479 4.73 3.45 38.79
N PRO A 480 5.75 4.33 38.81
CA PRO A 480 6.89 4.17 39.71
C PRO A 480 6.39 4.30 41.16
N LEU A 481 6.57 3.24 41.94
CA LEU A 481 6.38 3.29 43.39
C LEU A 481 7.41 4.25 44.00
N PRO A 482 7.03 5.11 44.97
CA PRO A 482 7.99 5.94 45.68
C PRO A 482 8.73 5.06 46.70
N GLY A 483 10.03 4.83 46.47
CA GLY A 483 10.85 4.01 47.35
C GLY A 483 12.28 4.52 47.46
N ASN A 484 12.57 5.20 48.57
CA ASN A 484 13.91 5.56 49.02
C ASN A 484 14.90 4.38 48.90
N GLY A 485 15.96 4.55 48.13
CA GLY A 485 17.08 3.63 48.06
C GLY A 485 18.28 4.30 47.43
N ILE A 486 19.19 4.81 48.27
CA ILE A 486 20.49 5.33 47.88
C ILE A 486 21.21 4.24 47.05
N LYS A 487 21.50 4.51 45.77
CA LYS A 487 22.47 3.75 44.96
C LYS A 487 23.65 4.65 44.61
N SER A 488 24.84 4.12 44.85
CA SER A 488 26.12 4.81 44.81
C SER A 488 26.58 5.19 43.39
N GLN A 489 27.30 6.31 43.30
CA GLN A 489 28.17 6.67 42.18
C GLN A 489 29.20 5.55 41.90
N SER A 490 28.95 4.71 40.90
CA SER A 490 29.98 3.95 40.19
C SER A 490 29.37 3.21 39.00
N GLU A 491 29.10 3.91 37.90
CA GLU A 491 29.02 3.33 36.54
C GLU A 491 28.81 4.48 35.54
N LEU A 492 29.88 5.22 35.29
CA LEU A 492 30.07 6.01 34.09
C LEU A 492 31.23 5.34 33.35
N THR A 493 30.93 4.51 32.35
CA THR A 493 31.95 4.00 31.42
C THR A 493 31.50 4.27 29.98
N PRO A 494 32.41 4.70 29.07
CA PRO A 494 32.10 4.89 27.66
C PRO A 494 31.82 3.55 26.95
N LYS A 495 31.04 3.61 25.87
CA LYS A 495 30.72 2.52 24.93
C LYS A 495 31.98 1.71 24.56
N PRO A 496 31.98 0.36 24.70
CA PRO A 496 33.12 -0.44 24.27
C PRO A 496 33.13 -0.57 22.73
N PRO A 497 34.32 -0.67 22.10
CA PRO A 497 34.43 -0.87 20.65
C PRO A 497 33.95 -2.29 20.30
N THR A 498 33.14 -2.38 19.25
CA THR A 498 32.65 -3.65 18.70
C THR A 498 33.75 -4.36 17.94
N ASP A 499 34.30 -5.43 18.54
CA ASP A 499 35.09 -6.42 17.83
C ASP A 499 34.31 -7.75 17.77
N SER A 500 34.38 -8.40 16.62
CA SER A 500 33.59 -9.56 16.24
C SER A 500 33.88 -10.82 17.06
N GLY A 501 32.83 -11.46 17.58
CA GLY A 501 32.79 -12.88 17.92
C GLY A 501 32.58 -13.22 19.41
N GLY A 502 31.48 -13.91 19.72
CA GLY A 502 31.32 -14.66 20.97
C GLY A 502 29.95 -14.54 21.63
N ILE A 503 29.18 -15.63 21.60
CA ILE A 503 27.90 -15.79 22.29
C ILE A 503 28.18 -16.05 23.80
N SER A 504 27.64 -15.24 24.70
CA SER A 504 27.22 -15.71 26.04
C SER A 504 26.25 -14.73 26.71
N SER A 505 25.20 -15.32 27.27
CA SER A 505 24.03 -14.74 27.90
C SER A 505 24.29 -14.02 29.23
N THR A 506 23.66 -12.86 29.43
CA THR A 506 22.85 -12.44 30.61
C THR A 506 22.30 -11.03 30.35
N GLN A 507 21.15 -10.94 29.67
CA GLN A 507 20.39 -9.70 29.55
C GLN A 507 19.54 -9.51 30.82
N GLU A 508 19.95 -8.56 31.68
CA GLU A 508 18.98 -7.91 32.57
C GLU A 508 18.02 -7.09 31.69
N LEU A 509 16.73 -7.39 31.83
CA LEU A 509 15.64 -6.80 31.05
C LEU A 509 15.49 -5.32 31.41
N ASN A 510 15.80 -4.45 30.44
CA ASN A 510 15.43 -3.04 30.49
C ASN A 510 14.00 -2.89 29.95
N PRO A 511 13.04 -2.24 30.65
CA PRO A 511 11.62 -2.23 30.24
C PRO A 511 11.31 -1.49 28.93
N LEU A 512 12.29 -0.82 28.32
CA LEU A 512 12.19 -0.07 27.06
C LEU A 512 13.02 -0.70 25.92
N THR A 513 13.65 -1.85 26.13
CA THR A 513 14.28 -2.62 25.04
C THR A 513 13.26 -3.60 24.46
N ASN A 514 12.73 -3.28 23.27
CA ASN A 514 11.92 -4.13 22.38
C ASN A 514 11.46 -5.49 22.93
N PRO A 515 10.28 -5.59 23.58
CA PRO A 515 9.37 -6.66 23.21
C PRO A 515 8.94 -6.39 21.76
N THR A 516 8.87 -7.42 20.92
CA THR A 516 8.36 -7.33 19.54
C THR A 516 7.17 -6.37 19.45
N ALA A 517 7.21 -5.40 18.53
CA ALA A 517 6.11 -4.48 18.23
C ALA A 517 4.75 -5.19 18.31
N GLN A 518 3.83 -4.70 19.14
CA GLN A 518 2.54 -5.36 19.36
C GLN A 518 1.42 -4.56 18.71
N ALA A 519 0.45 -5.28 18.13
CA ALA A 519 -0.79 -4.70 17.60
C ALA A 519 -1.53 -3.82 18.63
N THR A 520 -1.37 -4.14 19.91
CA THR A 520 -2.01 -3.47 21.05
C THR A 520 -1.22 -2.28 21.61
N ASP A 521 -0.01 -2.01 21.14
CA ASP A 521 0.76 -0.86 21.61
C ASP A 521 -0.02 0.44 21.38
N GLN A 522 0.01 1.34 22.34
CA GLN A 522 -0.78 2.56 22.34
C GLN A 522 0.01 3.73 21.75
N LEU A 523 -0.66 4.56 20.96
CA LEU A 523 -0.09 5.79 20.43
C LEU A 523 0.20 6.80 21.57
N GLU A 524 1.44 7.27 21.62
CA GLU A 524 1.89 8.37 22.48
C GLU A 524 2.52 9.48 21.63
N LEU A 525 2.14 10.73 21.95
CA LEU A 525 2.71 11.94 21.37
C LEU A 525 3.61 12.62 22.40
N VAL A 526 4.83 12.99 22.00
CA VAL A 526 5.74 13.82 22.82
C VAL A 526 6.05 15.11 22.08
N LEU A 527 5.57 16.24 22.61
CA LEU A 527 5.79 17.58 22.08
C LEU A 527 6.96 18.24 22.81
N VAL A 528 7.97 18.64 22.05
CA VAL A 528 9.14 19.41 22.53
C VAL A 528 9.15 20.76 21.84
N THR A 529 9.20 21.84 22.63
CA THR A 529 9.27 23.22 22.15
C THR A 529 10.53 23.91 22.67
N ALA A 530 10.79 25.15 22.24
CA ALA A 530 11.99 25.90 22.63
C ALA A 530 12.09 26.16 24.16
N SER A 531 11.00 26.03 24.92
CA SER A 531 10.97 26.28 26.36
C SER A 531 9.88 25.45 27.07
N GLY A 532 9.98 25.30 28.39
CA GLY A 532 9.02 24.49 29.15
C GLY A 532 9.28 22.99 29.03
N GLN A 533 8.61 22.19 29.86
CA GLN A 533 8.80 20.73 29.90
C GLN A 533 8.15 20.02 28.72
N PRO A 534 8.70 18.89 28.23
CA PRO A 534 8.06 18.09 27.18
C PRO A 534 6.64 17.71 27.58
N ILE A 535 5.72 17.80 26.63
CA ILE A 535 4.31 17.48 26.84
C ILE A 535 4.04 16.10 26.26
N ARG A 536 3.62 15.16 27.10
CA ARG A 536 3.25 13.80 26.69
C ARG A 536 1.73 13.63 26.66
N LYS A 537 1.20 13.05 25.59
CA LYS A 537 -0.22 12.68 25.48
C LYS A 537 -0.32 11.24 25.00
N LYS A 538 -0.88 10.37 25.84
CA LYS A 538 -1.33 9.05 25.40
C LYS A 538 -2.70 9.20 24.76
N VAL A 539 -2.87 8.63 23.57
CA VAL A 539 -4.12 8.71 22.82
C VAL A 539 -4.96 7.49 23.14
N GLU A 540 -5.98 7.67 23.97
CA GLU A 540 -6.88 6.60 24.38
C GLU A 540 -7.61 5.99 23.18
N GLY A 541 -7.61 4.65 23.09
CA GLY A 541 -8.29 3.93 22.01
C GLY A 541 -7.63 4.01 20.63
N ALA A 542 -6.38 4.47 20.54
CA ALA A 542 -5.58 4.46 19.31
C ALA A 542 -4.42 3.46 19.44
N THR A 543 -4.67 2.19 19.12
CA THR A 543 -3.62 1.15 19.10
C THR A 543 -2.82 1.15 17.80
N ARG A 544 -1.63 0.55 17.79
CA ARG A 544 -0.77 0.37 16.60
C ARG A 544 -1.56 -0.20 15.43
N GLN A 545 -2.30 -1.29 15.65
CA GLN A 545 -3.11 -1.90 14.60
C GLN A 545 -4.17 -0.96 14.05
N GLN A 546 -4.88 -0.23 14.92
CA GLN A 546 -5.93 0.69 14.49
C GLN A 546 -5.36 1.89 13.72
N VAL A 547 -4.30 2.50 14.25
CA VAL A 547 -3.64 3.65 13.62
C VAL A 547 -3.08 3.24 12.27
N LEU A 548 -2.30 2.15 12.18
CA LEU A 548 -1.70 1.71 10.92
C LEU A 548 -2.74 1.30 9.89
N LYS A 549 -3.88 0.70 10.29
CA LYS A 549 -5.01 0.43 9.39
C LYS A 549 -5.55 1.72 8.76
N VAL A 550 -5.80 2.75 9.57
CA VAL A 550 -6.31 4.04 9.06
C VAL A 550 -5.25 4.77 8.21
N VAL A 551 -3.97 4.62 8.52
CA VAL A 551 -2.88 5.14 7.69
C VAL A 551 -2.86 4.48 6.31
N GLN A 552 -3.04 3.16 6.25
CA GLN A 552 -3.12 2.43 4.98
C GLN A 552 -4.34 2.85 4.16
N GLU A 553 -5.51 2.95 4.79
CA GLU A 553 -6.73 3.47 4.16
C GLU A 553 -6.52 4.89 3.62
N PHE A 554 -5.92 5.78 4.42
CA PHE A 554 -5.63 7.15 4.00
C PHE A 554 -4.69 7.20 2.80
N ARG A 555 -3.60 6.42 2.80
CA ARG A 555 -2.64 6.34 1.69
C ARG A 555 -3.30 5.82 0.40
N SER A 556 -4.14 4.79 0.50
CA SER A 556 -4.87 4.24 -0.65
C SER A 556 -5.86 5.25 -1.22
N THR A 557 -6.66 5.87 -0.36
CA THR A 557 -7.74 6.78 -0.78
C THR A 557 -7.25 8.16 -1.21
N VAL A 558 -6.15 8.68 -0.65
CA VAL A 558 -5.59 9.99 -1.07
C VAL A 558 -4.90 9.93 -2.44
N THR A 559 -4.51 8.72 -2.86
CA THR A 559 -3.91 8.47 -4.18
C THR A 559 -4.94 8.12 -5.26
N ASP A 560 -6.17 7.78 -4.88
CA ASP A 560 -7.28 7.56 -5.81
C ASP A 560 -7.85 8.89 -6.34
N ARG A 561 -7.47 9.24 -7.57
CA ARG A 561 -7.96 10.46 -8.25
C ARG A 561 -9.42 10.35 -8.73
N ALA A 562 -10.00 9.14 -8.78
CA ALA A 562 -11.39 8.96 -9.17
C ALA A 562 -12.35 9.26 -8.00
N ASN A 563 -11.92 9.01 -6.76
CA ASN A 563 -12.68 9.29 -5.56
C ASN A 563 -12.17 10.54 -4.81
N LEU A 564 -12.60 11.72 -5.27
CA LEU A 564 -12.13 13.03 -4.80
C LEU A 564 -12.33 13.32 -3.31
N GLN A 565 -13.10 12.51 -2.57
CA GLN A 565 -13.40 12.70 -1.15
C GLN A 565 -13.15 11.45 -0.30
N GLY A 566 -12.70 10.34 -0.89
CA GLY A 566 -12.54 9.06 -0.18
C GLY A 566 -11.60 9.14 1.02
N TYR A 567 -10.62 10.05 0.97
CA TYR A 567 -9.61 10.23 2.02
C TYR A 567 -10.08 11.03 3.25
N GLN A 568 -11.22 11.72 3.20
CA GLN A 568 -11.60 12.70 4.22
C GLN A 568 -11.80 12.07 5.61
N SER A 569 -12.44 10.90 5.68
CA SER A 569 -12.71 10.20 6.95
C SER A 569 -11.42 9.77 7.64
N SER A 570 -10.50 9.17 6.88
CA SER A 570 -9.22 8.68 7.40
C SER A 570 -8.26 9.84 7.73
N ALA A 571 -8.23 10.90 6.90
CA ALA A 571 -7.51 12.15 7.20
C ALA A 571 -7.97 12.77 8.53
N LYS A 572 -9.29 12.81 8.75
CA LYS A 572 -9.90 13.34 9.99
C LYS A 572 -9.56 12.52 11.21
N GLN A 573 -9.67 11.20 11.11
CA GLN A 573 -9.34 10.33 12.23
C GLN A 573 -7.87 10.44 12.62
N LEU A 574 -6.97 10.52 11.62
CA LEU A 574 -5.53 10.70 11.87
C LEU A 574 -5.22 12.07 12.46
N TYR A 575 -5.88 13.15 12.01
CA TYR A 575 -5.74 14.47 12.63
C TYR A 575 -6.17 14.45 14.10
N GLN A 576 -7.30 13.80 14.41
CA GLN A 576 -7.82 13.65 15.77
C GLN A 576 -6.87 12.89 16.69
N TRP A 577 -6.11 11.94 16.17
CA TRP A 577 -5.12 11.19 16.95
C TRP A 577 -3.77 11.90 17.06
N LEU A 578 -3.29 12.52 15.97
CA LEU A 578 -1.90 12.97 15.86
C LEU A 578 -1.69 14.46 16.18
N VAL A 579 -2.74 15.28 16.06
CA VAL A 579 -2.62 16.75 16.12
C VAL A 579 -3.57 17.34 17.16
N ALA A 580 -4.85 16.94 17.14
CA ALA A 580 -5.87 17.48 18.05
C ALA A 580 -5.47 17.43 19.54
N PRO A 581 -4.80 16.37 20.07
CA PRO A 581 -4.42 16.32 21.48
C PRO A 581 -3.38 17.38 21.90
N LEU A 582 -2.69 18.00 20.94
CA LEU A 582 -1.63 18.99 21.15
C LEU A 582 -2.09 20.42 20.84
N GLU A 583 -3.25 20.63 20.23
CA GLU A 583 -3.63 21.93 19.67
C GLU A 583 -3.62 23.09 20.66
N ASP A 584 -4.14 22.89 21.87
CA ASP A 584 -4.17 23.95 22.87
C ASP A 584 -2.76 24.36 23.28
N ASP A 585 -1.87 23.39 23.44
CA ASP A 585 -0.46 23.60 23.76
C ASP A 585 0.26 24.33 22.60
N LEU A 586 0.00 23.92 21.35
CA LEU A 586 0.53 24.59 20.15
C LEU A 586 0.05 26.04 20.03
N LYS A 587 -1.24 26.31 20.29
CA LYS A 587 -1.85 27.66 20.24
C LYS A 587 -1.29 28.57 21.33
N VAL A 588 -1.19 28.10 22.57
CA VAL A 588 -0.65 28.87 23.70
C VAL A 588 0.79 29.30 23.44
N GLN A 589 1.59 28.41 22.84
CA GLN A 589 2.99 28.68 22.52
C GLN A 589 3.19 29.37 21.17
N GLN A 590 2.10 29.57 20.40
CA GLN A 590 2.10 30.17 19.06
C GLN A 590 3.00 29.43 18.07
N ILE A 591 3.04 28.11 18.15
CA ILE A 591 3.82 27.27 17.25
C ILE A 591 3.26 27.40 15.83
N ASN A 592 4.13 27.50 14.83
CA ASN A 592 3.77 27.61 13.41
C ASN A 592 4.58 26.68 12.49
N ASN A 593 5.56 25.94 13.03
CA ASN A 593 6.27 24.86 12.34
C ASN A 593 6.25 23.57 13.18
N LEU A 594 5.83 22.46 12.58
CA LEU A 594 5.76 21.14 13.21
C LEU A 594 6.72 20.18 12.50
N VAL A 595 7.68 19.65 13.25
CA VAL A 595 8.63 18.66 12.76
C VAL A 595 8.29 17.31 13.38
N PHE A 596 7.86 16.36 12.56
CA PHE A 596 7.48 15.04 13.03
C PHE A 596 8.67 14.07 12.99
N ILE A 597 8.84 13.33 14.08
CA ILE A 597 9.76 12.21 14.20
C ILE A 597 8.89 10.98 14.49
N MET A 598 8.79 10.07 13.53
CA MET A 598 7.75 9.05 13.51
C MET A 598 8.30 7.63 13.59
N ASP A 599 7.58 6.81 14.34
CA ASP A 599 7.81 5.37 14.42
C ASP A 599 7.43 4.65 13.11
N GLU A 600 7.80 3.39 13.04
CA GLU A 600 7.55 2.49 11.91
C GLU A 600 6.08 2.48 11.44
N GLY A 601 5.87 2.49 10.12
CA GLY A 601 4.56 2.50 9.48
C GLY A 601 3.95 3.89 9.36
N LEU A 602 4.45 4.87 10.11
CA LEU A 602 3.98 6.27 10.06
C LEU A 602 4.87 7.16 9.18
N ARG A 603 6.10 6.72 8.88
CA ARG A 603 7.14 7.53 8.20
C ARG A 603 6.80 7.95 6.77
N SER A 604 5.87 7.26 6.10
CA SER A 604 5.35 7.66 4.78
C SER A 604 3.93 8.27 4.84
N LEU A 605 3.49 8.76 6.00
CA LEU A 605 2.20 9.43 6.15
C LEU A 605 2.23 10.82 5.47
N PRO A 606 1.30 11.15 4.55
CA PRO A 606 1.21 12.49 3.97
C PRO A 606 0.62 13.48 4.99
N VAL A 607 1.44 13.88 5.96
CA VAL A 607 1.04 14.75 7.09
C VAL A 607 0.39 16.04 6.62
N ALA A 608 0.83 16.59 5.48
CA ALA A 608 0.28 17.83 4.91
C ALA A 608 -1.23 17.75 4.59
N ALA A 609 -1.75 16.55 4.31
CA ALA A 609 -3.15 16.31 3.99
C ALA A 609 -4.00 15.85 5.18
N LEU A 610 -3.46 15.84 6.41
CA LEU A 610 -4.29 15.66 7.60
C LEU A 610 -5.28 16.83 7.69
N ASP A 611 -6.54 16.52 7.95
CA ASP A 611 -7.66 17.47 7.92
C ASP A 611 -8.45 17.33 9.23
N ASP A 612 -8.91 18.43 9.82
CA ASP A 612 -9.79 18.37 11.01
C ASP A 612 -11.29 18.26 10.64
N GLY A 613 -11.60 18.26 9.34
CA GLY A 613 -12.94 18.31 8.76
C GLY A 613 -13.40 19.75 8.44
N THR A 614 -12.56 20.75 8.71
CA THR A 614 -12.77 22.16 8.36
C THR A 614 -11.65 22.73 7.51
N GLY A 615 -10.43 22.17 7.60
CA GLY A 615 -9.27 22.59 6.83
C GLY A 615 -8.03 21.75 7.13
N PHE A 616 -7.13 21.71 6.15
CA PHE A 616 -5.89 20.93 6.24
C PHE A 616 -4.93 21.51 7.29
N ILE A 617 -4.07 20.65 7.86
CA ILE A 617 -3.05 21.07 8.82
C ILE A 617 -2.14 22.19 8.27
N ILE A 618 -1.88 22.17 6.96
CA ILE A 618 -1.04 23.17 6.28
C ILE A 618 -1.65 24.56 6.24
N GLU A 619 -2.93 24.72 6.54
CA GLU A 619 -3.55 26.04 6.68
C GLU A 619 -3.06 26.74 7.96
N ARG A 620 -2.62 25.96 8.96
CA ARG A 620 -2.22 26.42 10.29
C ARG A 620 -0.71 26.34 10.52
N TYR A 621 -0.06 25.27 10.03
CA TYR A 621 1.34 24.98 10.34
C TYR A 621 2.13 24.60 9.09
N SER A 622 3.41 24.98 9.03
CA SER A 622 4.35 24.32 8.14
C SER A 622 4.74 22.97 8.74
N VAL A 623 4.89 21.94 7.91
CA VAL A 623 5.11 20.56 8.38
C VAL A 623 6.30 19.92 7.67
N SER A 624 7.01 19.04 8.38
CA SER A 624 8.17 18.32 7.84
C SER A 624 8.44 17.03 8.63
N LEU A 625 9.27 16.16 8.06
CA LEU A 625 9.76 14.93 8.69
C LEU A 625 11.24 15.04 9.04
N MET A 626 11.62 14.41 10.14
CA MET A 626 13.02 14.25 10.53
C MET A 626 13.25 12.79 10.94
N PRO A 627 14.31 12.12 10.44
CA PRO A 627 14.57 10.72 10.78
C PRO A 627 14.85 10.57 12.28
N SER A 628 15.79 11.36 12.81
CA SER A 628 15.97 11.61 14.23
C SER A 628 16.64 12.98 14.42
N LEU A 629 16.53 13.55 15.62
CA LEU A 629 17.21 14.81 15.92
C LEU A 629 18.73 14.63 15.91
N SER A 630 19.19 13.48 16.41
CA SER A 630 20.61 13.11 16.53
C SER A 630 21.29 12.94 15.17
N LEU A 631 20.59 12.41 14.16
CA LEU A 631 21.10 12.26 12.79
C LEU A 631 20.99 13.51 11.92
N THR A 632 20.39 14.58 12.46
CA THR A 632 20.08 15.79 11.68
C THR A 632 20.95 16.96 12.11
N ASP A 633 21.60 17.59 11.12
CA ASP A 633 22.28 18.87 11.33
C ASP A 633 21.25 20.01 11.40
N THR A 634 20.96 20.45 12.62
CA THR A 634 19.92 21.44 12.95
C THR A 634 20.35 22.89 12.74
N ARG A 635 21.59 23.14 12.30
CA ARG A 635 22.08 24.51 12.09
C ARG A 635 21.38 25.16 10.90
N TYR A 636 20.73 26.29 11.17
CA TYR A 636 20.09 27.10 10.15
C TYR A 636 21.11 27.69 9.17
N VAL A 637 20.72 27.70 7.91
CA VAL A 637 21.38 28.46 6.85
C VAL A 637 20.30 29.03 5.96
N ASP A 638 20.35 30.35 5.78
CA ASP A 638 19.49 31.03 4.83
C ASP A 638 19.85 30.63 3.39
N VAL A 639 18.93 29.90 2.74
CA VAL A 639 19.16 29.37 1.40
C VAL A 639 18.91 30.38 0.28
N ARG A 640 18.30 31.55 0.58
CA ARG A 640 17.81 32.52 -0.43
C ARG A 640 18.88 33.07 -1.37
N ASN A 641 20.13 33.10 -0.92
CA ASN A 641 21.26 33.59 -1.70
C ASN A 641 22.17 32.46 -2.25
N LEU A 642 21.83 31.20 -2.00
CA LEU A 642 22.62 30.05 -2.47
C LEU A 642 22.36 29.82 -3.96
N LYS A 643 23.33 29.24 -4.67
CA LYS A 643 23.15 28.88 -6.08
C LYS A 643 22.51 27.50 -6.22
N VAL A 644 21.71 27.32 -7.26
CA VAL A 644 21.09 26.03 -7.62
C VAL A 644 21.87 25.34 -8.75
N LEU A 645 22.17 24.06 -8.57
CA LEU A 645 22.54 23.16 -9.66
C LEU A 645 21.33 22.27 -9.97
N ALA A 646 20.67 22.52 -11.09
CA ALA A 646 19.45 21.82 -11.50
C ALA A 646 19.78 20.82 -12.62
N MET A 647 19.73 19.53 -12.34
CA MET A 647 20.06 18.48 -13.29
C MET A 647 18.87 17.55 -13.47
N GLY A 648 18.68 16.96 -14.65
CA GLY A 648 17.57 16.05 -14.86
C GLY A 648 17.64 15.28 -16.17
N ALA A 649 16.79 14.28 -16.29
CA ALA A 649 16.57 13.53 -17.52
C ALA A 649 15.08 13.59 -17.86
N SER A 650 14.77 13.96 -19.11
CA SER A 650 13.42 13.96 -19.65
C SER A 650 13.14 12.71 -20.49
N GLU A 651 14.20 12.08 -20.97
CA GLU A 651 14.15 10.89 -21.82
C GLU A 651 14.79 9.72 -21.09
N PHE A 652 14.17 8.55 -21.21
CA PHE A 652 14.63 7.33 -20.57
C PHE A 652 14.43 6.15 -21.52
N MET A 653 15.36 5.19 -21.48
CA MET A 653 15.21 3.95 -22.26
C MET A 653 14.23 2.97 -21.60
N ASN A 654 14.21 2.91 -20.26
CA ASN A 654 13.56 1.86 -19.49
C ASN A 654 12.50 2.41 -18.50
N GLN A 655 12.14 3.70 -18.65
CA GLN A 655 11.18 4.41 -17.80
C GLN A 655 10.33 5.34 -18.67
N SER A 656 9.21 5.81 -18.13
CA SER A 656 8.38 6.80 -18.83
C SER A 656 9.12 8.13 -18.96
N SER A 657 9.02 8.76 -20.12
CA SER A 657 9.54 10.12 -20.33
C SER A 657 8.90 11.13 -19.37
N LEU A 658 9.67 12.15 -19.00
CA LEU A 658 9.24 13.26 -18.14
C LEU A 658 9.35 14.58 -18.92
N PRO A 659 8.38 14.85 -19.83
CA PRO A 659 8.43 16.02 -20.72
C PRO A 659 8.39 17.38 -20.01
N ALA A 660 8.01 17.44 -18.73
CA ALA A 660 8.07 18.67 -17.92
C ALA A 660 9.48 19.03 -17.46
N VAL A 661 10.41 18.07 -17.36
CA VAL A 661 11.76 18.28 -16.84
C VAL A 661 12.52 19.42 -17.55
N PRO A 662 12.55 19.53 -18.90
CA PRO A 662 13.27 20.61 -19.56
C PRO A 662 12.69 22.00 -19.23
N VAL A 663 11.36 22.08 -19.09
CA VAL A 663 10.66 23.31 -18.68
C VAL A 663 11.01 23.65 -17.24
N GLU A 664 10.94 22.67 -16.34
CA GLU A 664 11.27 22.81 -14.92
C GLU A 664 12.68 23.35 -14.70
N LEU A 665 13.70 22.71 -15.30
CA LEU A 665 15.10 23.12 -15.16
C LEU A 665 15.33 24.55 -15.69
N SER A 666 14.69 24.89 -16.81
CA SER A 666 14.78 26.23 -17.41
C SER A 666 14.13 27.30 -16.54
N VAL A 667 12.92 27.04 -16.02
CA VAL A 667 12.21 27.96 -15.12
C VAL A 667 13.04 28.22 -13.86
N ILE A 668 13.53 27.15 -13.23
CA ILE A 668 14.34 27.26 -12.01
C ILE A 668 15.59 28.11 -12.25
N THR A 669 16.36 27.83 -13.30
CA THR A 669 17.70 28.44 -13.46
C THR A 669 17.73 29.76 -14.23
N ASN A 670 16.72 30.04 -15.07
CA ASN A 670 16.68 31.24 -15.90
C ASN A 670 15.73 32.32 -15.37
N GLN A 671 14.71 31.94 -14.59
CA GLN A 671 13.65 32.85 -14.16
C GLN A 671 13.57 32.99 -12.65
N LEU A 672 13.71 31.87 -11.92
CA LEU A 672 13.50 31.86 -10.49
C LEU A 672 14.78 32.06 -9.69
N TRP A 673 15.85 31.34 -10.02
CA TRP A 673 17.00 31.21 -9.16
C TRP A 673 18.32 31.31 -9.92
N GLN A 674 19.37 31.83 -9.27
CA GLN A 674 20.70 31.85 -9.86
C GLN A 674 21.30 30.45 -9.86
N GLY A 675 21.63 29.92 -11.03
CA GLY A 675 22.07 28.55 -11.10
C GLY A 675 22.65 28.13 -12.44
N LYS A 676 22.87 26.81 -12.56
CA LYS A 676 23.28 26.13 -13.79
C LYS A 676 22.42 24.89 -13.95
N SER A 677 22.09 24.53 -15.19
CA SER A 677 21.34 23.31 -15.49
C SER A 677 22.05 22.35 -16.43
N PHE A 678 21.72 21.06 -16.29
CA PHE A 678 22.17 19.97 -17.14
C PHE A 678 20.99 19.04 -17.44
N LEU A 679 20.83 18.67 -18.71
CA LEU A 679 19.74 17.84 -19.18
C LEU A 679 20.31 16.59 -19.85
N ASN A 680 19.60 15.46 -19.71
CA ASN A 680 19.86 14.20 -20.41
C ASN A 680 21.34 13.81 -20.37
N GLU A 681 22.06 13.77 -21.49
CA GLU A 681 23.44 13.30 -21.59
C GLU A 681 24.42 14.03 -20.66
N ALA A 682 24.09 15.25 -20.25
CA ALA A 682 24.90 16.02 -19.34
C ALA A 682 24.54 15.80 -17.86
N PHE A 683 23.45 15.08 -17.58
CA PHE A 683 23.01 14.69 -16.24
C PHE A 683 23.66 13.38 -15.78
N THR A 684 24.94 13.46 -15.42
CA THR A 684 25.73 12.34 -14.90
C THR A 684 26.32 12.65 -13.51
N PRO A 685 26.62 11.64 -12.68
CA PRO A 685 27.29 11.83 -11.39
C PRO A 685 28.63 12.55 -11.52
N GLU A 686 29.39 12.29 -12.58
CA GLU A 686 30.69 12.88 -12.86
C GLU A 686 30.56 14.38 -13.13
N ASN A 687 29.60 14.79 -13.95
CA ASN A 687 29.35 16.20 -14.22
C ASN A 687 28.88 16.94 -12.97
N LEU A 688 28.05 16.30 -12.15
CA LEU A 688 27.61 16.85 -10.86
C LEU A 688 28.83 17.15 -9.97
N LYS A 689 29.73 16.17 -9.78
CA LYS A 689 30.94 16.32 -8.98
C LYS A 689 31.86 17.41 -9.54
N ALA A 690 32.21 17.32 -10.82
CA ALA A 690 33.15 18.24 -11.48
C ALA A 690 32.69 19.70 -11.40
N VAL A 691 31.39 19.96 -11.58
CA VAL A 691 30.84 21.31 -11.51
C VAL A 691 30.89 21.85 -10.09
N ARG A 692 30.61 21.00 -9.10
CA ARG A 692 30.66 21.36 -7.69
C ARG A 692 32.06 21.64 -7.17
N ASP A 693 33.07 20.94 -7.68
CA ASP A 693 34.47 21.23 -7.34
C ASP A 693 34.86 22.68 -7.71
N SER A 694 34.21 23.25 -8.73
CA SER A 694 34.47 24.61 -9.18
C SER A 694 33.58 25.68 -8.55
N THR A 695 32.35 25.33 -8.15
CA THR A 695 31.35 26.28 -7.65
C THR A 695 30.54 25.65 -6.52
N PRO A 696 30.45 26.29 -5.34
CA PRO A 696 29.64 25.78 -4.24
C PRO A 696 28.15 26.03 -4.52
N PHE A 697 27.47 24.99 -5.00
CA PHE A 697 26.02 24.98 -5.12
C PHE A 697 25.41 24.50 -3.80
N GLY A 698 24.71 25.39 -3.11
CA GLY A 698 24.05 25.09 -1.84
C GLY A 698 22.69 24.40 -2.00
N ILE A 699 22.14 24.41 -3.22
CA ILE A 699 20.90 23.71 -3.58
C ILE A 699 21.19 22.79 -4.76
N ILE A 700 20.84 21.50 -4.64
CA ILE A 700 20.89 20.52 -5.73
C ILE A 700 19.46 20.13 -6.08
N HIS A 701 19.09 20.25 -7.34
CA HIS A 701 17.77 19.87 -7.82
C HIS A 701 17.93 18.77 -8.87
N LEU A 702 17.34 17.60 -8.62
CA LEU A 702 17.37 16.44 -9.50
C LEU A 702 15.96 16.14 -10.01
N ALA A 703 15.72 16.38 -11.29
CA ALA A 703 14.45 16.13 -11.96
C ALA A 703 14.54 14.84 -12.78
N THR A 704 14.26 13.72 -12.13
CA THR A 704 14.41 12.37 -12.69
C THR A 704 13.68 11.33 -11.83
N HIS A 705 13.51 10.12 -12.37
CA HIS A 705 12.99 8.97 -11.63
C HIS A 705 13.90 8.59 -10.46
N GLY A 706 13.31 8.35 -9.30
CA GLY A 706 13.96 7.70 -8.17
C GLY A 706 13.02 6.70 -7.53
N GLU A 707 13.54 5.56 -7.09
CA GLU A 707 12.74 4.44 -6.60
C GLU A 707 13.27 3.99 -5.24
N PHE A 708 12.42 4.04 -4.21
CA PHE A 708 12.74 3.50 -2.89
C PHE A 708 12.07 2.14 -2.70
N LYS A 709 12.89 1.09 -2.65
CA LYS A 709 12.47 -0.31 -2.54
C LYS A 709 12.72 -0.85 -1.13
N PRO A 710 11.90 -1.83 -0.69
CA PRO A 710 12.16 -2.60 0.52
C PRO A 710 13.53 -3.28 0.50
N GLY A 711 14.01 -3.69 1.68
CA GLY A 711 15.30 -4.30 1.88
C GLY A 711 16.45 -3.30 1.98
N LYS A 712 17.63 -3.72 1.51
CA LYS A 712 18.88 -2.96 1.69
C LYS A 712 18.82 -1.61 0.97
N PRO A 713 19.52 -0.57 1.47
CA PRO A 713 19.59 0.73 0.78
C PRO A 713 20.02 0.66 -0.69
N SER A 714 20.84 -0.33 -1.07
CA SER A 714 21.27 -0.55 -2.47
C SER A 714 20.14 -0.95 -3.43
N ASN A 715 19.00 -1.39 -2.93
CA ASN A 715 17.82 -1.71 -3.75
C ASN A 715 17.12 -0.43 -4.26
N SER A 716 17.34 0.68 -3.57
CA SER A 716 16.80 1.99 -3.90
C SER A 716 17.81 2.78 -4.74
N TYR A 717 17.34 3.58 -5.71
CA TYR A 717 18.23 4.34 -6.59
C TYR A 717 17.65 5.67 -7.07
N ILE A 718 18.54 6.56 -7.50
CA ILE A 718 18.22 7.74 -8.33
C ILE A 718 18.73 7.48 -9.74
N GLN A 719 17.86 7.63 -10.75
CA GLN A 719 18.21 7.45 -12.15
C GLN A 719 18.95 8.69 -12.66
N PHE A 720 20.27 8.60 -12.86
CA PHE A 720 21.01 9.52 -13.70
C PHE A 720 20.88 9.10 -15.17
N TRP A 721 21.33 9.92 -16.11
CA TRP A 721 21.22 9.58 -17.53
C TRP A 721 21.89 8.26 -17.90
N ASP A 722 23.09 8.06 -17.37
CA ASP A 722 23.99 6.96 -17.73
C ASP A 722 24.01 5.83 -16.70
N THR A 723 23.44 6.05 -15.51
CA THR A 723 23.52 5.08 -14.42
C THR A 723 22.37 5.19 -13.42
N LYS A 724 22.07 4.09 -12.74
CA LYS A 724 21.23 4.06 -11.53
C LYS A 724 22.14 4.16 -10.32
N LEU A 725 22.14 5.30 -9.66
CA LEU A 725 22.97 5.52 -8.47
C LEU A 725 22.21 5.04 -7.23
N GLY A 726 22.69 3.96 -6.61
CA GLY A 726 22.06 3.38 -5.43
C GLY A 726 22.08 4.31 -4.22
N LEU A 727 21.13 4.18 -3.30
CA LEU A 727 21.03 5.04 -2.12
C LEU A 727 22.30 4.96 -1.24
N ASN A 728 22.88 3.75 -1.13
CA ASN A 728 24.17 3.50 -0.46
C ASN A 728 25.37 4.20 -1.11
N GLN A 729 25.23 4.66 -2.35
CA GLN A 729 26.29 5.34 -3.11
C GLN A 729 26.11 6.87 -3.10
N LEU A 730 25.01 7.43 -2.59
CA LEU A 730 24.78 8.88 -2.66
C LEU A 730 25.85 9.71 -1.94
N ARG A 731 26.40 9.24 -0.81
CA ARG A 731 27.53 9.93 -0.14
C ARG A 731 28.74 10.12 -1.05
N GLN A 732 28.92 9.25 -2.05
CA GLN A 732 30.04 9.32 -2.99
C GLN A 732 29.91 10.53 -3.93
N LEU A 733 28.76 11.20 -3.99
CA LEU A 733 28.58 12.48 -4.68
C LEU A 733 29.25 13.65 -3.96
N GLY A 734 29.75 13.47 -2.73
CA GLY A 734 30.49 14.51 -2.00
C GLY A 734 29.61 15.70 -1.60
N LEU A 735 28.31 15.48 -1.37
CA LEU A 735 27.37 16.59 -1.22
C LEU A 735 27.56 17.39 0.08
N SER A 736 28.31 16.86 1.04
CA SER A 736 28.63 17.49 2.33
C SER A 736 29.78 18.50 2.27
N ASN A 737 30.57 18.54 1.18
CA ASN A 737 31.68 19.47 1.03
C ASN A 737 31.86 19.97 -0.42
N PRO A 738 31.54 21.24 -0.75
CA PRO A 738 30.88 22.21 0.14
C PRO A 738 29.48 21.74 0.55
N PRO A 739 28.92 22.14 1.71
CA PRO A 739 27.63 21.63 2.17
C PRO A 739 26.46 21.95 1.22
N VAL A 740 25.57 20.98 1.02
CA VAL A 740 24.24 21.19 0.42
C VAL A 740 23.21 21.35 1.52
N GLU A 741 22.53 22.49 1.46
CA GLU A 741 21.49 22.88 2.41
C GLU A 741 20.12 22.32 2.00
N LEU A 742 19.91 22.07 0.71
CA LEU A 742 18.68 21.49 0.17
C LEU A 742 18.94 20.65 -1.08
N MET A 743 18.53 19.38 -1.03
CA MET A 743 18.37 18.53 -2.20
C MET A 743 16.90 18.43 -2.56
N VAL A 744 16.53 18.65 -3.82
CA VAL A 744 15.15 18.48 -4.33
C VAL A 744 15.14 17.31 -5.30
N LEU A 745 14.31 16.31 -5.05
CA LEU A 745 14.06 15.20 -5.97
C LEU A 745 12.66 15.33 -6.55
N SER A 746 12.58 15.74 -7.82
CA SER A 746 11.31 16.16 -8.43
C SER A 746 10.40 14.99 -8.85
N ALA A 747 10.95 13.83 -9.22
CA ALA A 747 10.15 12.70 -9.73
C ALA A 747 10.48 11.35 -9.05
N CYS A 748 10.48 11.32 -7.71
CA CYS A 748 10.69 10.08 -6.94
C CYS A 748 9.40 9.30 -6.64
N ARG A 749 9.54 8.02 -6.31
CA ARG A 749 8.49 7.18 -5.75
C ARG A 749 9.06 6.38 -4.58
N SER A 750 8.40 6.42 -3.43
CA SER A 750 8.60 5.43 -2.36
C SER A 750 7.54 4.34 -2.36
N ALA A 751 7.90 3.13 -1.92
CA ALA A 751 6.92 2.08 -1.65
C ALA A 751 6.13 2.45 -0.40
N LEU A 752 4.92 3.00 -0.61
CA LEU A 752 4.01 3.36 0.48
C LEU A 752 3.70 2.15 1.37
N GLY A 753 3.83 2.30 2.68
CA GLY A 753 3.44 1.27 3.63
C GLY A 753 4.49 0.19 3.92
N ASP A 754 5.61 0.19 3.22
CA ASP A 754 6.71 -0.74 3.53
C ASP A 754 7.71 -0.11 4.50
N GLN A 755 8.03 -0.85 5.57
CA GLN A 755 8.84 -0.37 6.69
C GLN A 755 10.29 -0.06 6.29
N GLU A 756 10.87 -0.87 5.40
CA GLU A 756 12.26 -0.71 4.96
C GLU A 756 12.38 0.35 3.87
N ALA A 757 11.39 0.44 2.97
CA ALA A 757 11.32 1.54 2.01
C ALA A 757 11.10 2.90 2.69
N GLU A 758 10.30 2.93 3.77
CA GLU A 758 10.12 4.09 4.64
C GLU A 758 11.45 4.56 5.24
N LEU A 759 12.30 3.63 5.70
CA LEU A 759 13.63 3.94 6.23
C LEU A 759 14.57 4.47 5.13
N GLY A 760 14.53 3.90 3.92
CA GLY A 760 15.27 4.41 2.77
C GLY A 760 14.88 5.84 2.40
N PHE A 761 13.58 6.13 2.36
CA PHE A 761 13.06 7.46 2.05
C PHE A 761 13.36 8.49 3.14
N THR A 762 13.04 8.20 4.40
CA THR A 762 13.28 9.13 5.52
C THR A 762 14.75 9.26 5.90
N GLY A 763 15.57 8.26 5.58
CA GLY A 763 17.04 8.30 5.68
C GLY A 763 17.74 8.99 4.51
N LEU A 764 17.01 9.47 3.49
CA LEU A 764 17.57 10.03 2.26
C LEU A 764 18.55 11.18 2.52
N ALA A 765 18.17 12.16 3.34
CA ALA A 765 19.03 13.32 3.62
C ALA A 765 20.35 12.88 4.27
N VAL A 766 20.27 11.94 5.22
CA VAL A 766 21.40 11.35 5.93
C VAL A 766 22.32 10.60 4.96
N MET A 767 21.75 9.81 4.04
CA MET A 767 22.50 9.05 3.04
C MET A 767 23.09 9.89 1.93
N ALA A 768 22.45 10.98 1.56
CA ALA A 768 22.99 11.94 0.62
C ALA A 768 24.07 12.84 1.26
N GLY A 769 24.12 12.91 2.60
CA GLY A 769 25.00 13.82 3.33
C GLY A 769 24.60 15.29 3.14
N VAL A 770 23.29 15.53 2.98
CA VAL A 770 22.70 16.87 2.83
C VAL A 770 21.88 17.21 4.07
N LYS A 771 21.66 18.50 4.34
CA LYS A 771 20.86 18.89 5.52
C LYS A 771 19.37 18.59 5.35
N SER A 772 18.87 18.73 4.13
CA SER A 772 17.44 18.59 3.83
C SER A 772 17.26 17.94 2.47
N ALA A 773 16.26 17.07 2.36
CA ALA A 773 15.81 16.52 1.09
C ALA A 773 14.30 16.75 0.93
N LEU A 774 13.87 17.33 -0.19
CA LEU A 774 12.47 17.37 -0.61
C LEU A 774 12.24 16.21 -1.58
N GLY A 775 11.28 15.35 -1.30
CA GLY A 775 10.96 14.20 -2.14
C GLY A 775 9.49 13.78 -2.03
N SER A 776 9.06 12.92 -2.95
CA SER A 776 7.69 12.45 -3.10
C SER A 776 7.44 11.05 -2.51
N LEU A 777 6.31 10.89 -1.83
CA LEU A 777 5.86 9.70 -1.14
C LEU A 777 5.30 8.61 -2.08
N TRP A 778 4.82 8.99 -3.27
CA TRP A 778 4.24 8.07 -4.26
C TRP A 778 4.50 8.56 -5.69
N TYR A 779 3.98 7.82 -6.67
CA TYR A 779 4.08 8.19 -8.08
C TYR A 779 3.30 9.47 -8.37
N VAL A 780 4.02 10.53 -8.72
CA VAL A 780 3.47 11.86 -8.97
C VAL A 780 3.22 12.11 -10.46
N ASN A 781 2.23 12.94 -10.74
CA ASN A 781 1.95 13.40 -12.09
C ASN A 781 2.96 14.50 -12.48
N ASP A 782 3.58 14.37 -13.65
CA ASP A 782 4.67 15.23 -14.14
C ASP A 782 4.27 16.72 -14.15
N GLU A 783 3.08 17.05 -14.63
CA GLU A 783 2.61 18.44 -14.70
C GLU A 783 2.26 19.03 -13.33
N GLY A 784 1.65 18.23 -12.46
CA GLY A 784 1.38 18.61 -11.07
C GLY A 784 2.68 18.89 -10.31
N THR A 785 3.71 18.07 -10.53
CA THR A 785 5.06 18.25 -9.99
C THR A 785 5.68 19.55 -10.49
N LEU A 786 5.66 19.81 -11.81
CA LEU A 786 6.14 21.08 -12.36
C LEU A 786 5.46 22.28 -11.68
N GLY A 787 4.14 22.19 -11.46
CA GLY A 787 3.37 23.20 -10.73
C GLY A 787 3.86 23.39 -9.30
N LEU A 788 3.98 22.30 -8.52
CA LEU A 788 4.41 22.35 -7.12
C LEU A 788 5.83 22.90 -6.99
N ILE A 789 6.79 22.38 -7.76
CA ILE A 789 8.20 22.76 -7.65
C ILE A 789 8.41 24.21 -8.09
N THR A 790 7.72 24.64 -9.15
CA THR A 790 7.73 26.05 -9.56
C THR A 790 7.24 26.94 -8.43
N ALA A 791 6.07 26.64 -7.84
CA ALA A 791 5.53 27.39 -6.73
C ALA A 791 6.47 27.35 -5.51
N PHE A 792 7.08 26.20 -5.21
CA PHE A 792 8.04 26.06 -4.13
C PHE A 792 9.24 27.00 -4.30
N TYR A 793 9.88 27.03 -5.48
CA TYR A 793 11.01 27.94 -5.73
C TYR A 793 10.61 29.42 -5.77
N GLN A 794 9.38 29.73 -6.17
CA GLN A 794 8.85 31.10 -6.06
C GLN A 794 8.76 31.51 -4.58
N GLN A 795 8.15 30.67 -3.75
CA GLN A 795 7.96 30.94 -2.32
C GLN A 795 9.27 30.88 -1.53
N LEU A 796 10.24 30.05 -1.95
CA LEU A 796 11.54 29.91 -1.31
C LEU A 796 12.38 31.21 -1.35
N LYS A 797 12.06 32.15 -2.25
CA LYS A 797 12.72 33.46 -2.32
C LYS A 797 12.45 34.32 -1.09
N ASP A 798 11.26 34.18 -0.52
CA ASP A 798 10.75 35.09 0.48
C ASP A 798 10.53 34.40 1.83
N ALA A 799 10.21 33.11 1.82
CA ALA A 799 9.94 32.34 3.03
C ALA A 799 11.17 32.31 3.97
N PRO A 800 10.96 32.43 5.29
CA PRO A 800 12.07 32.42 6.26
C PRO A 800 12.72 31.04 6.43
N VAL A 801 11.98 29.97 6.12
CA VAL A 801 12.41 28.57 6.25
C VAL A 801 11.89 27.71 5.09
N LYS A 802 12.60 26.63 4.77
CA LYS A 802 12.25 25.69 3.67
C LYS A 802 10.85 25.09 3.84
N ALA A 803 10.48 24.69 5.06
CA ALA A 803 9.15 24.13 5.35
C ALA A 803 8.00 25.10 5.07
N GLU A 804 8.19 26.40 5.29
CA GLU A 804 7.16 27.41 5.00
C GLU A 804 7.02 27.64 3.50
N ALA A 805 8.11 27.60 2.73
CA ALA A 805 8.06 27.66 1.27
C ALA A 805 7.23 26.50 0.69
N LEU A 806 7.43 25.27 1.20
CA LEU A 806 6.64 24.10 0.79
C LEU A 806 5.16 24.26 1.17
N ARG A 807 4.89 24.72 2.40
CA ARG A 807 3.51 24.98 2.85
C ARG A 807 2.78 25.96 1.93
N GLN A 808 3.42 27.07 1.55
CA GLN A 808 2.81 28.07 0.67
C GLN A 808 2.54 27.49 -0.73
N ALA A 809 3.46 26.69 -1.28
CA ALA A 809 3.24 26.00 -2.55
C ALA A 809 2.05 25.03 -2.47
N GLN A 810 1.96 24.24 -1.39
CA GLN A 810 0.85 23.32 -1.17
C GLN A 810 -0.49 24.04 -1.00
N LEU A 811 -0.52 25.18 -0.31
CA LEU A 811 -1.71 26.03 -0.17
C LEU A 811 -2.16 26.63 -1.50
N ALA A 812 -1.22 27.12 -2.31
CA ALA A 812 -1.55 27.65 -3.64
C ALA A 812 -2.16 26.56 -4.54
N MET A 813 -1.63 25.34 -4.48
CA MET A 813 -2.20 24.19 -5.19
C MET A 813 -3.59 23.82 -4.66
N SER A 814 -3.76 23.66 -3.34
CA SER A 814 -5.04 23.27 -2.73
C SER A 814 -6.17 24.26 -3.03
N ARG A 815 -5.85 25.55 -3.16
CA ARG A 815 -6.77 26.62 -3.57
C ARG A 815 -7.04 26.68 -5.08
N GLY A 816 -6.32 25.88 -5.87
CA GLY A 816 -6.41 25.86 -7.33
C GLY A 816 -5.81 27.09 -8.00
N GLU A 817 -4.91 27.81 -7.30
CA GLU A 817 -4.15 28.95 -7.82
C GLU A 817 -3.00 28.49 -8.73
N VAL A 818 -2.54 27.24 -8.53
CA VAL A 818 -1.62 26.55 -9.43
C VAL A 818 -2.39 25.60 -10.34
N ARG A 819 -2.29 25.79 -11.65
CA ARG A 819 -3.13 25.10 -12.64
C ARG A 819 -2.59 25.26 -14.07
N LEU A 820 -2.97 24.36 -14.95
CA LEU A 820 -2.79 24.51 -16.39
C LEU A 820 -3.98 25.26 -16.98
N GLU A 821 -3.72 26.28 -17.79
CA GLU A 821 -4.74 27.02 -18.52
C GLU A 821 -4.17 27.59 -19.81
N ASN A 822 -4.85 27.35 -20.94
CA ASN A 822 -4.45 27.87 -22.26
C ASN A 822 -2.99 27.55 -22.65
N GLY A 823 -2.52 26.33 -22.35
CA GLY A 823 -1.15 25.90 -22.63
C GLY A 823 -0.07 26.58 -21.78
N GLN A 824 -0.46 27.17 -20.64
CA GLN A 824 0.44 27.80 -19.68
C GLN A 824 0.25 27.19 -18.30
N LEU A 825 1.35 27.10 -17.54
CA LEU A 825 1.28 26.92 -16.10
C LEU A 825 1.02 28.28 -15.44
N VAL A 826 -0.09 28.40 -14.74
CA VAL A 826 -0.41 29.58 -13.94
C VAL A 826 -0.07 29.31 -12.49
N THR A 827 0.60 30.26 -11.84
CA THR A 827 0.89 30.27 -10.40
C THR A 827 0.51 31.65 -9.82
N PRO A 828 0.50 31.81 -8.47
CA PRO A 828 0.22 33.12 -7.86
C PRO A 828 1.16 34.24 -8.34
N ASP A 829 2.40 33.90 -8.71
CA ASP A 829 3.45 34.86 -9.06
C ASP A 829 3.61 35.07 -10.57
N GLY A 830 2.79 34.41 -11.40
CA GLY A 830 2.76 34.66 -12.85
C GLY A 830 2.39 33.44 -13.69
N THR A 831 2.72 33.53 -14.97
CA THR A 831 2.41 32.51 -15.98
C THR A 831 3.68 32.03 -16.67
N ILE A 832 3.84 30.73 -16.82
CA ILE A 832 4.96 30.09 -17.51
C ILE A 832 4.44 29.39 -18.77
N PRO A 833 4.96 29.74 -19.96
CA PRO A 833 4.59 29.04 -21.19
C PRO A 833 5.11 27.61 -21.17
N LEU A 834 4.26 26.65 -21.53
CA LEU A 834 4.65 25.25 -21.66
C LEU A 834 5.27 24.97 -23.03
N SER A 835 6.02 23.87 -23.13
CA SER A 835 6.51 23.35 -24.41
C SER A 835 5.32 22.97 -25.32
N SER A 836 5.54 22.82 -26.62
CA SER A 836 4.49 22.39 -27.55
C SER A 836 3.90 21.02 -27.24
N GLU A 837 4.66 20.16 -26.56
CA GLU A 837 4.23 18.83 -26.12
C GLU A 837 3.23 18.92 -24.95
N LEU A 838 3.53 19.75 -23.96
CA LEU A 838 2.69 19.99 -22.78
C LEU A 838 1.55 21.00 -23.04
N GLY A 839 1.72 21.91 -24.00
CA GLY A 839 0.76 22.97 -24.31
C GLY A 839 -0.54 22.49 -24.95
N ASN A 840 -0.60 21.23 -25.38
CA ASN A 840 -1.82 20.58 -25.90
C ASN A 840 -2.65 19.88 -24.81
N LEU A 841 -2.16 19.86 -23.56
CA LEU A 841 -2.88 19.26 -22.44
C LEU A 841 -4.13 20.08 -22.09
N PRO A 842 -5.21 19.44 -21.60
CA PRO A 842 -6.40 20.14 -21.19
C PRO A 842 -6.15 21.02 -19.97
N ASP A 843 -6.95 22.07 -19.82
CA ASP A 843 -6.96 22.89 -18.61
C ASP A 843 -7.23 22.00 -17.39
N GLN A 844 -6.40 22.14 -16.36
CA GLN A 844 -6.41 21.25 -15.21
C GLN A 844 -6.02 22.00 -13.95
N LYS A 845 -6.80 21.82 -12.88
CA LYS A 845 -6.46 22.29 -11.53
C LYS A 845 -5.80 21.18 -10.74
N PHE A 846 -4.81 21.53 -9.93
CA PHE A 846 -4.07 20.58 -9.10
C PHE A 846 -4.48 20.65 -7.61
N SER A 847 -5.76 20.89 -7.33
CA SER A 847 -6.27 21.10 -5.97
C SER A 847 -6.44 19.84 -5.13
N HIS A 848 -6.50 18.66 -5.76
CA HIS A 848 -6.60 17.40 -5.02
C HIS A 848 -5.29 17.10 -4.25
N PRO A 849 -5.35 16.60 -3.00
CA PRO A 849 -4.16 16.29 -2.19
C PRO A 849 -3.13 15.41 -2.88
N TYR A 850 -3.57 14.47 -3.73
CA TYR A 850 -2.71 13.67 -4.60
C TYR A 850 -1.52 14.46 -5.21
N TYR A 851 -1.75 15.70 -5.65
CA TYR A 851 -0.72 16.51 -6.32
C TYR A 851 0.25 17.21 -5.35
N TRP A 852 -0.25 17.71 -4.21
CA TRP A 852 0.53 18.59 -3.34
C TRP A 852 0.97 17.95 -2.03
N SER A 853 0.24 16.97 -1.51
CA SER A 853 0.59 16.26 -0.28
C SER A 853 1.55 15.09 -0.52
N ALA A 854 1.87 14.79 -1.77
CA ALA A 854 2.85 13.78 -2.13
C ALA A 854 4.26 14.18 -1.67
N PHE A 855 4.58 15.47 -1.64
CA PHE A 855 5.92 15.96 -1.31
C PHE A 855 6.06 16.31 0.17
N THR A 856 7.18 15.91 0.74
CA THR A 856 7.55 16.23 2.12
C THR A 856 9.03 16.60 2.23
N LEU A 857 9.33 17.47 3.18
CA LEU A 857 10.69 17.89 3.49
C LEU A 857 11.24 16.99 4.61
N ILE A 858 12.40 16.38 4.36
CA ILE A 858 13.05 15.40 5.22
C ILE A 858 14.38 15.97 5.72
N GLY A 859 14.66 15.85 7.02
CA GLY A 859 15.89 16.36 7.64
C GLY A 859 15.65 17.70 8.33
N ASN A 860 16.53 18.68 8.10
CA ASN A 860 16.40 20.02 8.69
C ASN A 860 15.40 20.87 7.89
N PRO A 861 14.24 21.26 8.44
CA PRO A 861 13.24 21.99 7.68
C PRO A 861 13.43 23.50 7.65
N TRP A 862 14.45 24.01 8.36
CA TRP A 862 14.70 25.42 8.59
C TRP A 862 15.66 26.01 7.57
#